data_AF-A0A975N3U3-F1
#
_entry.id   AF-A0A975N3U3-F1
#
_cell.length_a   1.000
_cell.length_b   1.000
_cell.length_c   1.000
_cell.angle_alpha   90.00
_cell.angle_beta   90.00
_cell.angle_gamma   90.00
#
_symmetry.space_group_name_H-M   'P 1'
#
loop_
_entity.id
_entity.type
_entity.pdbx_description
1 polymer ?
#
loop_
_entity_poly.entity_id
_entity_poly.type
_entity_poly.pdbx_seq_one_letter_code
_entity_poly.pdbx_strand_id
1 'polypeptide(L)'
;MEATIQVGRVGAALVVGDPGADHEAIALARATRPERGRTTVVVGASAADAVARIDPWVIADIAEAATGSLRLVAPKLAVPDEDKTWPPARLLSELLGTEVVVPERMPIALPDGSLFVPGNGASWVAYRSGGPPQRLGARLPVPPWQRHLPVALPKEVTQIPFGLWVRAEGSLPRPDDALFGQVPDPDRMYVVIGAPGEPSPTPEAVAGVLRALTEEGRDRAVLAHYGATGSPEAIAAMLGRPVRVAHGVPFDGRPVVVDEYGDRGWRPFAVESVQLPERGPVLDRWVAPGPEMVLTGPGRYRLADDWEAQVVPRGLLVKPESLPVEPEWDTGTGPDAELVLASDREVPDAVVSAVDELVRRLPEDAAANLRIVPLTPPAAQAARRLEASARIVWLAGMEPEEEPPPEAAPAVGLVVTADGRVLPAEPILAAPAWDFRVPQGEAALGAGEAAEEYAPAAEPRRRRSRPDLAAATAVPDTTERAPSHIESTLSPDVISAAVEAEAEPAFLPQDRTPQSPHAPAATPIGPGLPPLSQVSPSGPVPTPSGPVHEGGTTPPPLSAVEPVPLAKIQNAVRREQTRNAVAESVATPTGSVRRAEPLPPLVASAKSRTAEPSVAASPKAPEPKAPEPKAPEPEAKASPAVRTEQAPRNTTPVEVPADARSTPEQRKNVRDALGSRYDVATRAVTKLLSERPGLRANRGEEAALLAELAVVRVFGEEPGTTYDTDFHVCLAGGLRRLPTVRTVVVRGIPDDAAIAPGATVRLREPLVAAPADVPAATGGTEALIWATTARRLHGLVHVAGPDQLDVSRDVVLPGHTRLTVLGIEGGPVRRILLAEEGSDGEEVLARLRAAAKARAAVEPDGGPAAHGRWYGPLPAA
;
A
#
# COMPACT_ATOMS: atom_id res chain seq x y z
N MET A 1 22.75 8.39 -47.00
CA MET A 1 22.81 7.06 -46.37
C MET A 1 21.46 6.86 -45.71
N GLU A 2 20.63 5.98 -46.25
CA GLU A 2 19.35 5.62 -45.62
C GLU A 2 19.67 4.91 -44.30
N ALA A 3 19.09 5.39 -43.19
CA ALA A 3 19.26 4.74 -41.90
C ALA A 3 18.68 3.32 -42.00
N THR A 4 19.50 2.31 -41.68
CA THR A 4 19.08 0.91 -41.76
C THR A 4 18.24 0.59 -40.54
N ILE A 5 16.91 0.56 -40.68
CA ILE A 5 15.99 0.12 -39.63
C ILE A 5 16.24 -1.37 -39.36
N GLN A 6 16.42 -1.74 -38.10
CA GLN A 6 16.63 -3.13 -37.68
C GLN A 6 15.63 -3.53 -36.60
N VAL A 7 15.27 -4.82 -36.57
CA VAL A 7 14.53 -5.43 -35.47
C VAL A 7 15.50 -6.28 -34.63
N GLY A 8 15.80 -5.82 -33.42
CA GLY A 8 16.76 -6.46 -32.53
C GLY A 8 16.17 -6.78 -31.16
N ARG A 9 16.59 -7.88 -30.53
CA ARG A 9 16.17 -8.21 -29.16
C ARG A 9 17.04 -7.49 -28.14
N VAL A 10 16.41 -6.79 -27.20
CA VAL A 10 17.07 -6.09 -26.09
C VAL A 10 16.39 -6.52 -24.78
N GLY A 11 17.05 -7.38 -24.01
CA GLY A 11 16.48 -7.97 -22.81
C GLY A 11 15.24 -8.81 -23.14
N ALA A 12 14.11 -8.47 -22.53
CA ALA A 12 12.82 -9.16 -22.75
C ALA A 12 11.99 -8.58 -23.91
N ALA A 13 12.40 -7.44 -24.49
CA ALA A 13 11.67 -6.74 -25.54
C ALA A 13 12.40 -6.80 -26.89
N LEU A 14 11.67 -6.47 -27.96
CA LEU A 14 12.20 -6.15 -29.27
C LEU A 14 12.33 -4.63 -29.40
N VAL A 15 13.38 -4.17 -30.07
CA VAL A 15 13.58 -2.78 -30.48
C VAL A 15 13.53 -2.73 -32.00
N VAL A 16 12.73 -1.81 -32.53
CA VAL A 16 12.63 -1.54 -33.98
C VAL A 16 13.17 -0.14 -34.21
N GLY A 17 14.33 -0.03 -34.85
CA GLY A 17 15.01 1.25 -34.99
C GLY A 17 16.45 1.14 -35.49
N ASP A 18 17.12 2.27 -35.56
CA ASP A 18 18.55 2.37 -35.79
C ASP A 18 19.27 2.22 -34.43
N PRO A 19 20.06 1.15 -34.23
CA PRO A 19 20.72 0.88 -32.95
C PRO A 19 21.70 1.98 -32.52
N GLY A 20 22.18 2.81 -33.47
CA GLY A 20 23.08 3.93 -33.21
C GLY A 20 22.37 5.24 -32.88
N ALA A 21 21.07 5.38 -33.18
CA ALA A 21 20.31 6.61 -32.97
C ALA A 21 19.23 6.50 -31.90
N ASP A 22 18.63 5.32 -31.71
CA ASP A 22 17.44 5.12 -30.87
C ASP A 22 17.78 4.68 -29.43
N HIS A 23 18.71 5.40 -28.77
CA HIS A 23 19.15 5.07 -27.42
C HIS A 23 18.02 5.07 -26.37
N GLU A 24 17.04 5.96 -26.50
CA GLU A 24 15.88 6.01 -25.59
C GLU A 24 14.99 4.76 -25.72
N ALA A 25 14.77 4.28 -26.95
CA ALA A 25 14.01 3.06 -27.19
C ALA A 25 14.74 1.83 -26.61
N ILE A 26 16.06 1.78 -26.74
CA ILE A 26 16.90 0.74 -26.14
C ILE A 26 16.82 0.79 -24.60
N ALA A 27 16.90 1.98 -24.00
CA ALA A 27 16.78 2.15 -22.55
C ALA A 27 15.40 1.71 -22.04
N LEU A 28 14.34 2.10 -22.74
CA LEU A 28 12.97 1.70 -22.45
C LEU A 28 12.79 0.18 -22.57
N ALA A 29 13.30 -0.43 -23.64
CA ALA A 29 13.26 -1.88 -23.82
C ALA A 29 13.95 -2.64 -22.68
N ARG A 30 15.10 -2.15 -22.18
CA ARG A 30 15.79 -2.73 -21.02
C ARG A 30 15.00 -2.62 -19.72
N ALA A 31 14.22 -1.54 -19.55
CA ALA A 31 13.39 -1.34 -18.36
C ALA A 31 12.12 -2.22 -18.36
N THR A 32 11.67 -2.70 -19.52
CA THR A 32 10.45 -3.51 -19.61
C THR A 32 10.61 -4.91 -19.02
N ARG A 33 9.60 -5.36 -18.26
CA ARG A 33 9.54 -6.73 -17.76
C ARG A 33 8.96 -7.70 -18.81
N PRO A 34 9.43 -8.96 -18.83
CA PRO A 34 8.81 -10.00 -19.66
C PRO A 34 7.37 -10.25 -19.22
N GLU A 35 6.48 -10.43 -20.19
CA GLU A 35 5.07 -10.77 -19.98
C GLU A 35 4.75 -12.06 -20.74
N ARG A 36 4.10 -13.02 -20.07
CA ARG A 36 3.80 -14.32 -20.69
C ARG A 36 2.84 -14.17 -21.85
N GLY A 37 3.16 -14.80 -22.97
CA GLY A 37 2.33 -14.80 -24.18
C GLY A 37 2.22 -13.44 -24.86
N ARG A 38 3.04 -12.44 -24.46
CA ARG A 38 3.02 -11.11 -25.05
C ARG A 38 4.44 -10.56 -25.26
N THR A 39 4.78 -10.27 -26.50
CA THR A 39 6.06 -9.64 -26.86
C THR A 39 5.94 -8.11 -26.78
N THR A 40 6.82 -7.46 -26.04
CA THR A 40 6.93 -5.99 -26.05
C THR A 40 7.85 -5.56 -27.17
N VAL A 41 7.38 -4.63 -27.99
CA VAL A 41 8.12 -4.06 -29.13
C VAL A 41 8.22 -2.55 -28.89
N VAL A 42 9.43 -2.03 -28.72
CA VAL A 42 9.69 -0.60 -28.56
C VAL A 42 10.16 -0.04 -29.90
N VAL A 43 9.43 0.95 -30.42
CA VAL A 43 9.73 1.54 -31.72
C VAL A 43 10.50 2.83 -31.50
N GLY A 44 11.73 2.87 -32.04
CA GLY A 44 12.58 4.05 -32.05
C GLY A 44 12.06 5.14 -32.98
N ALA A 45 12.54 6.38 -32.78
CA ALA A 45 12.13 7.52 -33.58
C ALA A 45 12.47 7.31 -35.06
N SER A 46 13.60 6.65 -35.37
CA SER A 46 14.02 6.38 -36.74
C SER A 46 13.08 5.42 -37.50
N ALA A 47 12.34 4.56 -36.79
CA ALA A 47 11.45 3.56 -37.37
C ALA A 47 9.95 3.85 -37.18
N ALA A 48 9.59 4.89 -36.42
CA ALA A 48 8.20 5.24 -36.12
C ALA A 48 7.36 5.37 -37.40
N ASP A 49 7.92 6.02 -38.41
CA ASP A 49 7.31 6.25 -39.72
C ASP A 49 7.09 4.96 -40.53
N ALA A 50 8.08 4.07 -40.56
CA ALA A 50 7.98 2.78 -41.23
C ALA A 50 6.93 1.87 -40.58
N VAL A 51 6.88 1.82 -39.24
CA VAL A 51 5.87 1.06 -38.51
C VAL A 51 4.48 1.66 -38.70
N ALA A 52 4.34 2.99 -38.68
CA ALA A 52 3.05 3.66 -38.90
C ALA A 52 2.51 3.48 -40.34
N ARG A 53 3.40 3.31 -41.32
CA ARG A 53 3.06 2.96 -42.71
C ARG A 53 2.89 1.47 -42.95
N ILE A 54 3.16 0.62 -41.95
CA ILE A 54 3.09 -0.85 -42.05
C ILE A 54 4.04 -1.32 -43.15
N ASP A 55 5.29 -0.87 -43.10
CA ASP A 55 6.32 -1.30 -44.04
C ASP A 55 6.42 -2.85 -44.03
N PRO A 56 6.22 -3.52 -45.18
CA PRO A 56 6.11 -4.98 -45.22
C PRO A 56 7.33 -5.71 -44.66
N TRP A 57 8.53 -5.15 -44.82
CA TRP A 57 9.77 -5.79 -44.36
C TRP A 57 9.92 -5.65 -42.85
N VAL A 58 9.69 -4.45 -42.31
CA VAL A 58 9.72 -4.23 -40.86
C VAL A 58 8.67 -5.06 -40.14
N ILE A 59 7.46 -5.19 -40.70
CA ILE A 59 6.41 -6.00 -40.10
C ILE A 59 6.72 -7.51 -40.18
N ALA A 60 7.30 -7.98 -41.29
CA ALA A 60 7.76 -9.36 -41.41
C ALA A 60 8.81 -9.70 -40.34
N ASP A 61 9.79 -8.83 -40.13
CA ASP A 61 10.83 -9.00 -39.11
C ASP A 61 10.25 -9.00 -37.69
N ILE A 62 9.27 -8.12 -37.40
CA ILE A 62 8.54 -8.14 -36.12
C ILE A 62 7.80 -9.46 -35.94
N ALA A 63 7.10 -9.93 -36.99
CA ALA A 63 6.31 -11.16 -36.95
C ALA A 63 7.18 -12.41 -36.73
N GLU A 64 8.36 -12.46 -37.34
CA GLU A 64 9.33 -13.53 -37.17
C GLU A 64 9.92 -13.53 -35.75
N ALA A 65 10.25 -12.36 -35.22
CA ALA A 65 10.93 -12.24 -33.93
C ALA A 65 9.99 -12.31 -32.71
N ALA A 66 8.69 -12.03 -32.90
CA ALA A 66 7.72 -11.95 -31.82
C ALA A 66 6.93 -13.24 -31.61
N THR A 67 6.55 -13.49 -30.36
CA THR A 67 5.71 -14.63 -29.96
C THR A 67 4.44 -14.14 -29.27
N GLY A 68 3.27 -14.61 -29.73
CA GLY A 68 1.97 -14.33 -29.11
C GLY A 68 1.39 -12.94 -29.43
N SER A 69 0.77 -12.30 -28.43
CA SER A 69 0.23 -10.94 -28.56
C SER A 69 1.35 -9.91 -28.59
N LEU A 70 1.10 -8.74 -29.18
CA LEU A 70 2.09 -7.66 -29.23
C LEU A 70 1.69 -6.49 -28.33
N ARG A 71 2.68 -5.94 -27.63
CA ARG A 71 2.59 -4.60 -27.03
C ARG A 71 3.56 -3.68 -27.74
N LEU A 72 3.05 -2.82 -28.61
CA LEU A 72 3.86 -1.86 -29.35
C LEU A 72 3.93 -0.54 -28.58
N VAL A 73 5.13 -0.17 -28.14
CA VAL A 73 5.43 1.09 -27.50
C VAL A 73 5.91 2.05 -28.57
N ALA A 74 4.97 2.79 -29.15
CA ALA A 74 5.22 3.78 -30.19
C ALA A 74 4.16 4.87 -30.13
N PRO A 75 4.51 6.13 -30.41
CA PRO A 75 3.52 7.19 -30.50
C PRO A 75 2.62 7.01 -31.74
N LYS A 76 1.40 7.59 -31.69
CA LYS A 76 0.47 7.74 -32.83
C LYS A 76 -0.10 6.46 -33.46
N LEU A 77 0.25 5.25 -33.01
CA LEU A 77 -0.29 4.01 -33.61
C LEU A 77 -1.77 3.75 -33.30
N ALA A 78 -2.30 4.36 -32.23
CA ALA A 78 -3.70 4.21 -31.81
C ALA A 78 -4.67 5.21 -32.49
N VAL A 79 -4.14 6.23 -33.17
CA VAL A 79 -4.94 7.30 -33.79
C VAL A 79 -4.96 7.07 -35.30
N PRO A 80 -6.12 7.16 -35.97
CA PRO A 80 -6.16 7.13 -37.43
C PRO A 80 -5.48 8.39 -37.99
N ASP A 81 -4.77 8.22 -39.10
CA ASP A 81 -4.26 9.35 -39.89
C ASP A 81 -5.45 10.10 -40.53
N GLU A 82 -5.30 11.39 -40.85
CA GLU A 82 -6.40 12.19 -41.42
C GLU A 82 -6.97 11.56 -42.71
N ASP A 83 -6.10 10.91 -43.48
CA ASP A 83 -6.43 10.25 -44.74
C ASP A 83 -6.82 8.76 -44.59
N LYS A 84 -6.64 8.14 -43.41
CA LYS A 84 -6.82 6.69 -43.22
C LYS A 84 -8.06 6.38 -42.40
N THR A 85 -8.85 5.42 -42.88
CA THR A 85 -10.04 4.97 -42.17
C THR A 85 -9.72 4.27 -40.85
N TRP A 86 -8.60 3.51 -40.78
CA TRP A 86 -8.24 2.69 -39.61
C TRP A 86 -6.86 3.06 -39.03
N PRO A 87 -6.68 3.01 -37.70
CA PRO A 87 -5.38 3.21 -37.05
C PRO A 87 -4.34 2.16 -37.49
N PRO A 88 -3.04 2.50 -37.57
CA PRO A 88 -1.99 1.55 -37.92
C PRO A 88 -1.98 0.28 -37.05
N ALA A 89 -2.22 0.42 -35.74
CA ALA A 89 -2.29 -0.72 -34.83
C ALA A 89 -3.44 -1.69 -35.15
N ARG A 90 -4.56 -1.17 -35.67
CA ARG A 90 -5.68 -1.99 -36.11
C ARG A 90 -5.27 -2.84 -37.31
N LEU A 91 -4.71 -2.19 -38.33
CA LEU A 91 -4.26 -2.86 -39.55
C LEU A 91 -3.19 -3.90 -39.23
N LEU A 92 -2.26 -3.60 -38.33
CA LEU A 92 -1.25 -4.54 -37.86
C LEU A 92 -1.87 -5.77 -37.16
N SER A 93 -2.89 -5.56 -36.32
CA SER A 93 -3.62 -6.67 -35.67
C SER A 93 -4.32 -7.57 -36.70
N GLU A 94 -4.94 -7.00 -37.72
CA GLU A 94 -5.59 -7.77 -38.80
C GLU A 94 -4.57 -8.53 -39.64
N LEU A 95 -3.43 -7.91 -39.96
CA LEU A 95 -2.37 -8.52 -40.76
C LEU A 95 -1.70 -9.70 -40.04
N LEU A 96 -1.43 -9.55 -38.75
CA LEU A 96 -0.74 -10.56 -37.95
C LEU A 96 -1.68 -11.60 -37.32
N GLY A 97 -2.99 -11.37 -37.36
CA GLY A 97 -3.97 -12.25 -36.71
C GLY A 97 -3.81 -12.34 -35.19
N THR A 98 -3.16 -11.36 -34.55
CA THR A 98 -2.87 -11.34 -33.12
C THR A 98 -3.37 -10.05 -32.45
N GLU A 99 -3.50 -10.08 -31.11
CA GLU A 99 -3.85 -8.88 -30.35
C GLU A 99 -2.68 -7.90 -30.36
N VAL A 100 -2.96 -6.64 -30.73
CA VAL A 100 -1.99 -5.55 -30.70
C VAL A 100 -2.43 -4.51 -29.68
N VAL A 101 -1.61 -4.29 -28.67
CA VAL A 101 -1.82 -3.28 -27.62
C VAL A 101 -0.88 -2.12 -27.86
N VAL A 102 -1.42 -0.92 -28.04
CA VAL A 102 -0.67 0.32 -28.28
C VAL A 102 -1.12 1.42 -27.32
N PRO A 103 -0.23 2.36 -26.96
CA PRO A 103 -0.62 3.49 -26.15
C PRO A 103 -1.14 4.63 -27.04
N GLU A 104 -2.09 5.42 -26.54
CA GLU A 104 -2.56 6.63 -27.25
C GLU A 104 -1.51 7.76 -27.26
N ARG A 105 -0.57 7.73 -26.32
CA ARG A 105 0.54 8.69 -26.17
C ARG A 105 1.82 7.96 -25.78
N MET A 106 2.96 8.65 -25.78
CA MET A 106 4.22 8.02 -25.35
C MET A 106 4.13 7.62 -23.87
N PRO A 107 4.31 6.32 -23.52
CA PRO A 107 4.27 5.89 -22.13
C PRO A 107 5.60 6.16 -21.42
N ILE A 108 5.53 6.29 -20.10
CA ILE A 108 6.67 6.36 -19.19
C ILE A 108 6.89 4.96 -18.61
N ALA A 109 8.13 4.47 -18.62
CA ALA A 109 8.50 3.26 -17.86
C ALA A 109 8.83 3.61 -16.42
N LEU A 110 8.28 2.80 -15.51
CA LEU A 110 8.45 2.94 -14.09
C LEU A 110 9.55 2.00 -13.57
N PRO A 111 10.10 2.23 -12.36
CA PRO A 111 11.21 1.43 -11.82
C PRO A 111 10.92 -0.07 -11.70
N ASP A 112 9.64 -0.46 -11.58
CA ASP A 112 9.22 -1.86 -11.57
C ASP A 112 8.94 -2.43 -12.98
N GLY A 113 9.26 -1.70 -14.03
CA GLY A 113 9.02 -2.07 -15.42
C GLY A 113 7.56 -2.03 -15.86
N SER A 114 6.65 -1.52 -15.02
CA SER A 114 5.30 -1.15 -15.46
C SER A 114 5.35 0.11 -16.33
N LEU A 115 4.31 0.31 -17.14
CA LEU A 115 4.19 1.38 -18.11
C LEU A 115 2.96 2.24 -17.82
N PHE A 116 3.11 3.55 -17.90
CA PHE A 116 2.04 4.51 -17.66
C PHE A 116 1.91 5.49 -18.84
N VAL A 117 0.69 5.69 -19.35
CA VAL A 117 0.41 6.68 -20.41
C VAL A 117 -0.08 7.97 -19.78
N PRO A 118 0.72 9.06 -19.78
CA PRO A 118 0.32 10.32 -19.16
C PRO A 118 -0.77 11.05 -19.97
N GLY A 119 -1.62 11.78 -19.26
CA GLY A 119 -2.63 12.67 -19.82
C GLY A 119 -4.07 12.25 -19.52
N ASN A 120 -4.96 13.24 -19.46
CA ASN A 120 -6.38 13.01 -19.17
C ASN A 120 -7.06 12.30 -20.33
N GLY A 121 -7.65 11.14 -20.03
CA GLY A 121 -8.30 10.26 -21.00
C GLY A 121 -7.33 9.41 -21.84
N ALA A 122 -6.01 9.57 -21.69
CA ALA A 122 -5.04 8.76 -22.39
C ALA A 122 -5.06 7.33 -21.84
N SER A 123 -4.99 6.36 -22.76
CA SER A 123 -5.11 4.95 -22.42
C SER A 123 -4.30 4.06 -23.35
N TRP A 124 -4.07 2.84 -22.89
CA TRP A 124 -3.71 1.72 -23.73
C TRP A 124 -4.95 1.23 -24.47
N VAL A 125 -4.80 0.93 -25.76
CA VAL A 125 -5.86 0.42 -26.62
C VAL A 125 -5.41 -0.92 -27.18
N ALA A 126 -6.24 -1.94 -26.97
CA ALA A 126 -6.07 -3.27 -27.56
C ALA A 126 -6.94 -3.40 -28.81
N TYR A 127 -6.32 -3.85 -29.90
CA TYR A 127 -6.98 -4.23 -31.13
C TYR A 127 -6.88 -5.74 -31.29
N ARG A 128 -8.01 -6.38 -31.58
CA ARG A 128 -8.10 -7.79 -31.97
C ARG A 128 -8.68 -7.87 -33.37
N SER A 129 -8.19 -8.80 -34.19
CA SER A 129 -8.73 -9.03 -35.53
C SER A 129 -10.25 -9.20 -35.48
N GLY A 130 -10.97 -8.44 -36.31
CA GLY A 130 -12.44 -8.40 -36.39
C GLY A 130 -13.18 -7.76 -35.20
N GLY A 131 -12.55 -7.55 -34.04
CA GLY A 131 -13.20 -7.00 -32.84
C GLY A 131 -13.24 -5.47 -32.77
N PRO A 132 -14.03 -4.81 -31.92
CA PRO A 132 -13.90 -3.37 -31.67
C PRO A 132 -12.62 -3.04 -30.87
N PRO A 133 -12.09 -1.80 -30.94
CA PRO A 133 -11.00 -1.37 -30.06
C PRO A 133 -11.41 -1.41 -28.59
N GLN A 134 -10.54 -1.95 -27.74
CA GLN A 134 -10.77 -2.05 -26.29
C GLN A 134 -9.81 -1.14 -25.52
N ARG A 135 -10.33 -0.14 -24.81
CA ARG A 135 -9.53 0.68 -23.88
C ARG A 135 -9.22 -0.10 -22.62
N LEU A 136 -7.95 -0.20 -22.27
CA LEU A 136 -7.46 -0.90 -21.06
C LEU A 136 -7.20 0.07 -19.89
N GLY A 137 -7.14 1.38 -20.17
CA GLY A 137 -6.81 2.46 -19.22
C GLY A 137 -5.33 2.86 -19.26
N ALA A 138 -4.87 3.73 -18.36
CA ALA A 138 -3.57 4.39 -18.48
C ALA A 138 -2.36 3.52 -18.06
N ARG A 139 -2.56 2.45 -17.27
CA ARG A 139 -1.48 1.63 -16.69
C ARG A 139 -1.40 0.24 -17.30
N LEU A 140 -0.17 -0.27 -17.47
CA LEU A 140 0.13 -1.67 -17.79
C LEU A 140 1.26 -2.21 -16.87
N PRO A 141 1.08 -3.35 -16.19
CA PRO A 141 -0.15 -4.14 -16.12
C PRO A 141 -1.31 -3.33 -15.50
N VAL A 142 -2.54 -3.65 -15.90
CA VAL A 142 -3.73 -2.93 -15.41
C VAL A 142 -3.96 -3.29 -13.94
N PRO A 143 -3.79 -2.34 -12.99
CA PRO A 143 -4.11 -2.65 -11.61
C PRO A 143 -5.63 -2.85 -11.46
N PRO A 144 -6.10 -3.79 -10.62
CA PRO A 144 -7.52 -4.09 -10.46
C PRO A 144 -8.42 -2.88 -10.21
N TRP A 145 -7.91 -1.84 -9.53
CA TRP A 145 -8.67 -0.64 -9.23
C TRP A 145 -8.86 0.31 -10.42
N GLN A 146 -8.07 0.20 -11.49
CA GLN A 146 -8.17 1.09 -12.66
C GLN A 146 -9.54 1.02 -13.34
N ARG A 147 -10.20 -0.15 -13.29
CA ARG A 147 -11.55 -0.35 -13.84
C ARG A 147 -12.64 0.44 -13.11
N HIS A 148 -12.33 0.99 -11.93
CA HIS A 148 -13.25 1.77 -11.11
C HIS A 148 -13.07 3.28 -11.28
N LEU A 149 -12.12 3.70 -12.11
CA LEU A 149 -11.95 5.10 -12.46
C LEU A 149 -13.08 5.57 -13.40
N PRO A 150 -13.58 6.81 -13.24
CA PRO A 150 -14.51 7.38 -14.19
C PRO A 150 -13.83 7.60 -15.55
N VAL A 151 -14.61 7.45 -16.63
CA VAL A 151 -14.11 7.62 -18.00
C VAL A 151 -13.70 9.08 -18.27
N ALA A 152 -14.48 10.03 -17.75
CA ALA A 152 -14.20 11.46 -17.82
C ALA A 152 -13.77 11.95 -16.43
N LEU A 153 -12.60 12.57 -16.37
CA LEU A 153 -12.08 13.21 -15.15
C LEU A 153 -12.26 14.74 -15.26
N PRO A 154 -12.51 15.44 -14.14
CA PRO A 154 -12.47 16.89 -14.09
C PRO A 154 -11.09 17.43 -14.53
N LYS A 155 -11.02 18.69 -14.96
CA LYS A 155 -9.78 19.28 -15.52
C LYS A 155 -8.66 19.39 -14.49
N GLU A 156 -9.04 19.62 -13.24
CA GLU A 156 -8.20 19.72 -12.05
C GLU A 156 -7.68 18.37 -11.56
N VAL A 157 -8.15 17.26 -12.15
CA VAL A 157 -7.71 15.90 -11.83
C VAL A 157 -6.83 15.36 -12.94
N THR A 158 -5.64 14.91 -12.57
CA THR A 158 -4.70 14.26 -13.48
C THR A 158 -4.51 12.80 -13.07
N GLN A 159 -4.49 11.87 -14.04
CA GLN A 159 -4.07 10.50 -13.72
C GLN A 159 -2.55 10.47 -13.47
N ILE A 160 -2.13 9.75 -12.44
CA ILE A 160 -0.72 9.46 -12.11
C ILE A 160 -0.53 7.95 -12.01
N PRO A 161 0.69 7.40 -12.14
CA PRO A 161 0.92 5.96 -12.11
C PRO A 161 0.21 5.16 -11.02
N PHE A 162 0.12 5.69 -9.80
CA PHE A 162 -0.42 5.00 -8.64
C PHE A 162 -1.80 5.52 -8.19
N GLY A 163 -2.46 6.33 -9.03
CA GLY A 163 -3.84 6.75 -8.82
C GLY A 163 -4.22 8.08 -9.48
N LEU A 164 -4.84 8.98 -8.72
CA LEU A 164 -5.30 10.29 -9.17
C LEU A 164 -4.58 11.41 -8.43
N TRP A 165 -4.36 12.53 -9.11
CA TRP A 165 -3.80 13.74 -8.53
C TRP A 165 -4.79 14.88 -8.68
N VAL A 166 -5.30 15.38 -7.55
CA VAL A 166 -6.29 16.47 -7.47
C VAL A 166 -5.57 17.74 -7.06
N ARG A 167 -5.63 18.76 -7.92
CA ARG A 167 -4.97 20.06 -7.71
C ARG A 167 -6.00 21.17 -7.66
N ALA A 168 -5.57 22.38 -7.28
CA ALA A 168 -6.45 23.54 -7.32
C ALA A 168 -6.93 23.84 -8.75
N GLU A 169 -8.14 24.39 -8.88
CA GLU A 169 -8.66 24.84 -10.17
C GLU A 169 -7.72 25.89 -10.80
N GLY A 170 -7.50 25.78 -12.11
CA GLY A 170 -6.59 26.68 -12.84
C GLY A 170 -5.10 26.38 -12.71
N SER A 171 -4.71 25.31 -12.00
CA SER A 171 -3.30 24.92 -11.86
C SER A 171 -2.69 24.51 -13.21
N LEU A 172 -1.46 24.93 -13.47
CA LEU A 172 -0.74 24.63 -14.71
C LEU A 172 -0.29 23.16 -14.77
N PRO A 173 -0.32 22.47 -15.92
CA PRO A 173 0.19 21.09 -16.02
C PRO A 173 1.64 20.95 -15.53
N ARG A 174 1.94 19.85 -14.82
CA ARG A 174 3.29 19.53 -14.31
C ARG A 174 3.74 18.15 -14.80
N PRO A 175 4.12 18.00 -16.08
CA PRO A 175 4.48 16.69 -16.65
C PRO A 175 5.75 16.09 -16.02
N ASP A 176 6.63 16.93 -15.47
CA ASP A 176 7.93 16.53 -14.92
C ASP A 176 7.90 16.28 -13.39
N ASP A 177 6.71 16.22 -12.80
CA ASP A 177 6.57 16.00 -11.35
C ASP A 177 7.01 14.58 -10.95
N ALA A 178 7.67 14.46 -9.80
CA ALA A 178 8.18 13.18 -9.28
C ALA A 178 7.08 12.13 -9.04
N LEU A 179 5.81 12.54 -8.92
CA LEU A 179 4.66 11.63 -8.87
C LEU A 179 4.57 10.71 -10.11
N PHE A 180 5.04 11.16 -11.29
CA PHE A 180 5.01 10.35 -12.52
C PHE A 180 6.06 9.24 -12.54
N GLY A 181 7.03 9.25 -11.62
CA GLY A 181 8.04 8.19 -11.48
C GLY A 181 7.68 7.10 -10.47
N GLN A 182 6.54 7.20 -9.79
CA GLN A 182 6.18 6.27 -8.71
C GLN A 182 5.48 5.01 -9.24
N VAL A 183 5.68 3.90 -8.54
CA VAL A 183 5.12 2.59 -8.92
C VAL A 183 3.69 2.42 -8.39
N PRO A 184 2.74 1.90 -9.20
CA PRO A 184 1.40 1.59 -8.72
C PRO A 184 1.39 0.53 -7.61
N ASP A 185 0.62 0.78 -6.54
CA ASP A 185 0.21 -0.27 -5.62
C ASP A 185 -0.95 -1.07 -6.28
N PRO A 186 -0.87 -2.41 -6.37
CA PRO A 186 -1.91 -3.20 -7.03
C PRO A 186 -3.24 -3.21 -6.27
N ASP A 187 -3.22 -3.01 -4.96
CA ASP A 187 -4.39 -3.11 -4.09
C ASP A 187 -4.97 -1.75 -3.74
N ARG A 188 -4.16 -0.68 -3.84
CA ARG A 188 -4.52 0.68 -3.40
C ARG A 188 -4.47 1.67 -4.55
N MET A 189 -5.47 2.54 -4.58
CA MET A 189 -5.49 3.69 -5.47
C MET A 189 -5.27 4.94 -4.63
N TYR A 190 -4.16 5.65 -4.85
CA TYR A 190 -3.93 6.90 -4.14
C TYR A 190 -4.69 8.04 -4.81
N VAL A 191 -5.28 8.90 -4.00
CA VAL A 191 -5.81 10.20 -4.42
C VAL A 191 -4.92 11.25 -3.76
N VAL A 192 -3.94 11.72 -4.53
CA VAL A 192 -2.96 12.71 -4.10
C VAL A 192 -3.60 14.09 -4.15
N ILE A 193 -3.51 14.85 -3.06
CA ILE A 193 -4.20 16.12 -2.84
C ILE A 193 -3.17 17.25 -2.76
N GLY A 194 -3.34 18.25 -3.63
CA GLY A 194 -2.48 19.44 -3.67
C GLY A 194 -1.16 19.20 -4.39
N ALA A 195 -0.36 20.26 -4.47
CA ALA A 195 0.99 20.22 -5.01
C ALA A 195 1.86 21.27 -4.30
N PRO A 196 3.18 21.06 -4.19
CA PRO A 196 4.08 22.07 -3.64
C PRO A 196 4.02 23.39 -4.42
N GLY A 197 3.93 24.49 -3.68
CA GLY A 197 3.83 25.86 -4.18
C GLY A 197 2.45 26.26 -4.73
N GLU A 198 1.44 25.39 -4.59
CA GLU A 198 0.08 25.64 -5.09
C GLU A 198 -0.94 25.71 -3.95
N PRO A 199 -2.04 26.46 -4.13
CA PRO A 199 -3.15 26.41 -3.19
C PRO A 199 -3.70 24.98 -3.04
N SER A 200 -4.11 24.61 -1.83
CA SER A 200 -4.81 23.33 -1.61
C SER A 200 -6.13 23.30 -2.39
N PRO A 201 -6.49 22.18 -3.04
CA PRO A 201 -7.83 22.01 -3.60
C PRO A 201 -8.88 22.04 -2.49
N THR A 202 -10.11 22.45 -2.83
CA THR A 202 -11.21 22.49 -1.85
C THR A 202 -11.63 21.06 -1.44
N PRO A 203 -12.06 20.84 -0.18
CA PRO A 203 -12.62 19.56 0.24
C PRO A 203 -13.78 19.09 -0.65
N GLU A 204 -14.57 20.02 -1.17
CA GLU A 204 -15.66 19.79 -2.11
C GLU A 204 -15.18 19.14 -3.41
N ALA A 205 -14.09 19.64 -3.99
CA ALA A 205 -13.52 19.11 -5.22
C ALA A 205 -13.02 17.66 -4.99
N VAL A 206 -12.29 17.43 -3.91
CA VAL A 206 -11.80 16.07 -3.56
C VAL A 206 -12.96 15.11 -3.29
N ALA A 207 -13.98 15.54 -2.54
CA ALA A 207 -15.18 14.75 -2.31
C ALA A 207 -15.94 14.47 -3.63
N GLY A 208 -15.96 15.42 -4.57
CA GLY A 208 -16.50 15.24 -5.92
C GLY A 208 -15.80 14.11 -6.68
N VAL A 209 -14.47 14.08 -6.66
CA VAL A 209 -13.67 12.99 -7.25
C VAL A 209 -14.00 11.65 -6.62
N LEU A 210 -14.04 11.58 -5.29
CA LEU A 210 -14.38 10.34 -4.58
C LEU A 210 -15.81 9.88 -4.90
N ARG A 211 -16.78 10.78 -5.02
CA ARG A 211 -18.17 10.43 -5.40
C ARG A 211 -18.28 9.87 -6.82
N ALA A 212 -17.40 10.28 -7.73
CA ALA A 212 -17.38 9.79 -9.12
C ALA A 212 -16.84 8.35 -9.24
N LEU A 213 -16.14 7.85 -8.23
CA LEU A 213 -15.69 6.46 -8.17
C LEU A 213 -16.84 5.50 -7.86
N THR A 214 -16.73 4.26 -8.33
CA THR A 214 -17.61 3.18 -7.86
C THR A 214 -17.38 2.90 -6.38
N GLU A 215 -18.28 2.16 -5.71
CA GLU A 215 -18.10 1.79 -4.31
C GLU A 215 -16.80 1.03 -4.06
N GLU A 216 -16.50 -0.01 -4.86
CA GLU A 216 -15.24 -0.75 -4.77
C GLU A 216 -14.01 0.15 -5.01
N GLY A 217 -14.12 1.13 -5.92
CA GLY A 217 -13.06 2.11 -6.16
C GLY A 217 -12.84 3.03 -4.95
N ARG A 218 -13.92 3.48 -4.31
CA ARG A 218 -13.85 4.30 -3.08
C ARG A 218 -13.23 3.54 -1.93
N ASP A 219 -13.58 2.26 -1.75
CA ASP A 219 -13.06 1.46 -0.64
C ASP A 219 -11.54 1.18 -0.77
N ARG A 220 -11.01 1.24 -2.00
CA ARG A 220 -9.58 1.14 -2.31
C ARG A 220 -8.86 2.48 -2.35
N ALA A 221 -9.59 3.59 -2.30
CA ALA A 221 -9.02 4.94 -2.38
C ALA A 221 -8.31 5.30 -1.06
N VAL A 222 -7.10 5.85 -1.17
CA VAL A 222 -6.32 6.35 -0.02
C VAL A 222 -5.90 7.78 -0.31
N LEU A 223 -6.32 8.73 0.52
CA LEU A 223 -5.95 10.14 0.38
C LEU A 223 -4.50 10.37 0.82
N ALA A 224 -3.71 11.10 0.05
CA ALA A 224 -2.34 11.48 0.44
C ALA A 224 -2.12 12.96 0.14
N HIS A 225 -1.62 13.73 1.11
CA HIS A 225 -1.34 15.15 0.92
C HIS A 225 0.05 15.37 0.31
N TYR A 226 0.16 16.28 -0.66
CA TYR A 226 1.41 16.57 -1.36
C TYR A 226 1.68 18.08 -1.39
N GLY A 227 2.56 18.54 -0.50
CA GLY A 227 2.93 19.96 -0.37
C GLY A 227 1.80 20.89 0.06
N ALA A 228 0.71 20.34 0.59
CA ALA A 228 -0.48 21.07 0.98
C ALA A 228 -1.03 20.50 2.27
N THR A 229 -1.49 21.36 3.18
CA THR A 229 -2.32 20.93 4.30
C THR A 229 -3.76 20.78 3.81
N GLY A 230 -4.41 19.66 4.12
CA GLY A 230 -5.83 19.47 3.86
C GLY A 230 -6.56 18.92 5.07
N SER A 231 -7.89 18.98 5.02
CA SER A 231 -8.77 18.50 6.08
C SER A 231 -9.46 17.20 5.63
N PRO A 232 -8.87 16.02 5.89
CA PRO A 232 -9.53 14.75 5.60
C PRO A 232 -10.84 14.59 6.39
N GLU A 233 -10.96 15.23 7.56
CA GLU A 233 -12.19 15.27 8.35
C GLU A 233 -13.34 15.94 7.59
N ALA A 234 -13.08 17.11 6.99
CA ALA A 234 -14.06 17.78 6.16
C ALA A 234 -14.52 16.89 5.00
N ILE A 235 -13.59 16.17 4.34
CA ILE A 235 -13.92 15.24 3.25
C ILE A 235 -14.77 14.07 3.75
N ALA A 236 -14.42 13.45 4.89
CA ALA A 236 -15.19 12.35 5.49
C ALA A 236 -16.60 12.80 5.90
N ALA A 237 -16.72 13.98 6.51
CA ALA A 237 -18.00 14.61 6.87
C ALA A 237 -18.86 14.87 5.63
N MET A 238 -18.29 15.47 4.58
CA MET A 238 -18.99 15.73 3.31
C MET A 238 -19.47 14.46 2.60
N LEU A 239 -18.74 13.35 2.74
CA LEU A 239 -19.12 12.05 2.17
C LEU A 239 -20.08 11.27 3.08
N GLY A 240 -20.21 11.68 4.34
CA GLY A 240 -20.96 10.94 5.37
C GLY A 240 -20.42 9.53 5.60
N ARG A 241 -19.14 9.28 5.31
CA ARG A 241 -18.54 7.94 5.40
C ARG A 241 -17.04 7.98 5.72
N PRO A 242 -16.48 6.89 6.27
CA PRO A 242 -15.06 6.80 6.56
C PRO A 242 -14.20 6.97 5.30
N VAL A 243 -13.05 7.64 5.45
CA VAL A 243 -12.08 7.83 4.37
C VAL A 243 -10.69 7.39 4.85
N ARG A 244 -9.95 6.65 4.03
CA ARG A 244 -8.57 6.26 4.34
C ARG A 244 -7.61 7.37 3.97
N VAL A 245 -6.66 7.64 4.85
CA VAL A 245 -5.64 8.68 4.70
C VAL A 245 -4.28 8.05 4.89
N ALA A 246 -3.40 8.23 3.91
CA ALA A 246 -1.97 8.01 4.07
C ALA A 246 -1.32 9.30 4.57
N HIS A 247 -0.41 9.16 5.52
CA HIS A 247 0.24 10.30 6.18
C HIS A 247 1.48 10.81 5.43
N GLY A 248 1.53 10.57 4.13
CA GLY A 248 2.60 10.99 3.24
C GLY A 248 2.37 10.44 1.84
N VAL A 249 3.13 10.92 0.87
CA VAL A 249 3.07 10.41 -0.50
C VAL A 249 3.98 9.17 -0.61
N PRO A 250 3.55 8.09 -1.29
CA PRO A 250 4.37 6.90 -1.47
C PRO A 250 5.54 7.19 -2.42
N PHE A 251 6.69 7.58 -1.86
CA PHE A 251 7.96 7.69 -2.56
C PHE A 251 8.83 6.47 -2.24
N ASP A 252 9.39 5.82 -3.26
CA ASP A 252 10.25 4.65 -3.10
C ASP A 252 9.58 3.53 -2.27
N GLY A 253 8.26 3.39 -2.42
CA GLY A 253 7.45 2.39 -1.72
C GLY A 253 7.14 2.70 -0.25
N ARG A 254 7.48 3.89 0.27
CA ARG A 254 7.16 4.32 1.64
C ARG A 254 6.52 5.71 1.67
N PRO A 255 5.60 5.99 2.62
CA PRO A 255 5.09 7.34 2.80
C PRO A 255 6.22 8.29 3.22
N VAL A 256 6.33 9.42 2.52
CA VAL A 256 7.24 10.52 2.84
C VAL A 256 6.42 11.81 2.88
N VAL A 257 6.63 12.62 3.92
CA VAL A 257 6.04 13.96 3.98
C VAL A 257 6.77 14.87 3.01
N VAL A 258 6.00 15.58 2.19
CA VAL A 258 6.53 16.63 1.30
C VAL A 258 5.93 17.95 1.73
N ASP A 259 6.80 18.92 1.98
CA ASP A 259 6.40 20.25 2.43
C ASP A 259 5.89 21.14 1.28
N GLU A 260 5.48 22.37 1.62
CA GLU A 260 4.97 23.34 0.66
C GLU A 260 5.98 23.77 -0.42
N TYR A 261 7.28 23.54 -0.21
CA TYR A 261 8.35 23.86 -1.15
C TYR A 261 8.71 22.67 -2.06
N GLY A 262 8.22 21.47 -1.72
CA GLY A 262 8.48 20.24 -2.47
C GLY A 262 9.65 19.45 -1.90
N ASP A 263 10.19 19.90 -0.78
CA ASP A 263 11.26 19.22 -0.09
C ASP A 263 10.71 18.00 0.65
N ARG A 264 11.44 16.89 0.57
CA ARG A 264 11.12 15.65 1.26
C ARG A 264 11.61 15.77 2.69
N GLY A 265 10.68 15.78 3.65
CA GLY A 265 10.98 15.88 5.07
C GLY A 265 11.32 14.52 5.67
N TRP A 266 10.37 13.95 6.40
CA TRP A 266 10.54 12.72 7.18
C TRP A 266 9.55 11.63 6.78
N ARG A 267 9.79 10.40 7.26
CA ARG A 267 8.88 9.27 7.10
C ARG A 267 7.99 9.10 8.34
N PRO A 268 6.66 9.28 8.19
CA PRO A 268 5.69 9.09 9.27
C PRO A 268 5.72 7.71 9.91
N PHE A 269 5.57 7.66 11.24
CA PHE A 269 5.31 6.40 11.96
C PHE A 269 3.89 5.90 11.66
N ALA A 270 2.90 6.78 11.70
CA ALA A 270 1.56 6.47 11.21
C ALA A 270 1.61 6.38 9.69
N VAL A 271 1.42 5.21 9.10
CA VAL A 271 1.44 5.04 7.63
C VAL A 271 0.07 5.40 7.08
N GLU A 272 -0.99 4.87 7.70
CA GLU A 272 -2.37 5.13 7.31
C GLU A 272 -3.30 5.18 8.51
N SER A 273 -4.34 6.00 8.38
CA SER A 273 -5.48 6.06 9.29
C SER A 273 -6.80 6.05 8.54
N VAL A 274 -7.87 5.75 9.26
CA VAL A 274 -9.24 5.89 8.81
C VAL A 274 -9.83 7.12 9.49
N GLN A 275 -10.10 8.15 8.70
CA GLN A 275 -10.84 9.31 9.16
C GLN A 275 -12.33 8.99 9.18
N LEU A 276 -12.93 9.04 10.36
CA LEU A 276 -14.37 8.85 10.55
C LEU A 276 -15.10 10.21 10.45
N PRO A 277 -16.36 10.25 10.00
CA PRO A 277 -17.18 11.45 10.12
C PRO A 277 -17.36 11.82 11.60
N GLU A 278 -17.15 13.09 11.96
CA GLU A 278 -17.37 13.65 13.30
C GLU A 278 -16.52 13.01 14.43
N ARG A 279 -15.49 12.24 14.08
CA ARG A 279 -14.59 11.59 15.03
C ARG A 279 -13.15 11.71 14.56
N GLY A 280 -12.21 11.67 15.51
CA GLY A 280 -10.78 11.65 15.22
C GLY A 280 -10.34 10.48 14.36
N PRO A 281 -9.13 10.55 13.79
CA PRO A 281 -8.57 9.49 12.97
C PRO A 281 -8.39 8.20 13.80
N VAL A 282 -8.62 7.06 13.16
CA VAL A 282 -8.32 5.75 13.74
C VAL A 282 -7.14 5.15 13.01
N LEU A 283 -6.03 4.94 13.72
CA LEU A 283 -4.82 4.37 13.14
C LEU A 283 -5.09 2.97 12.55
N ASP A 284 -4.69 2.76 11.28
CA ASP A 284 -4.91 1.50 10.54
C ASP A 284 -3.58 0.78 10.27
N ARG A 285 -2.56 1.53 9.82
CA ARG A 285 -1.22 1.01 9.55
C ARG A 285 -0.16 1.92 10.14
N TRP A 286 0.87 1.34 10.73
CA TRP A 286 1.98 2.08 11.31
C TRP A 286 3.31 1.31 11.24
N VAL A 287 4.40 2.03 11.42
CA VAL A 287 5.74 1.52 11.65
C VAL A 287 6.06 1.65 13.13
N ALA A 288 6.69 0.64 13.72
CA ALA A 288 7.13 0.71 15.12
C ALA A 288 8.21 1.80 15.26
N PRO A 289 8.12 2.66 16.28
CA PRO A 289 9.10 3.73 16.47
C PRO A 289 10.48 3.22 16.90
N GLY A 290 10.57 1.98 17.39
CA GLY A 290 11.83 1.31 17.69
C GLY A 290 11.73 -0.22 17.64
N PRO A 291 12.84 -0.94 17.41
CA PRO A 291 12.86 -2.39 17.16
C PRO A 291 12.54 -3.27 18.40
N GLU A 292 12.55 -2.71 19.61
CA GLU A 292 12.43 -3.47 20.87
C GLU A 292 11.24 -3.04 21.74
N MET A 293 10.39 -2.16 21.22
CA MET A 293 9.27 -1.64 22.02
C MET A 293 8.16 -2.69 22.15
N VAL A 294 7.69 -2.89 23.39
CA VAL A 294 6.64 -3.86 23.68
C VAL A 294 5.28 -3.30 23.29
N LEU A 295 4.65 -3.88 22.26
CA LEU A 295 3.31 -3.50 21.81
C LEU A 295 2.25 -3.84 22.88
N THR A 296 1.56 -2.83 23.39
CA THR A 296 0.46 -2.95 24.38
C THR A 296 -0.92 -2.86 23.72
N GLY A 297 -1.01 -2.24 22.54
CA GLY A 297 -2.23 -2.13 21.74
C GLY A 297 -1.93 -1.61 20.32
N PRO A 298 -2.95 -1.41 19.46
CA PRO A 298 -2.74 -0.89 18.11
C PRO A 298 -2.02 0.47 18.14
N GLY A 299 -0.80 0.52 17.59
CA GLY A 299 0.06 1.70 17.64
C GLY A 299 0.54 2.12 19.02
N ARG A 300 0.32 1.32 20.08
CA ARG A 300 0.67 1.66 21.46
C ARG A 300 1.78 0.77 21.97
N TYR A 301 2.78 1.39 22.56
CA TYR A 301 3.98 0.71 23.03
C TYR A 301 4.27 1.11 24.46
N ARG A 302 4.63 0.15 25.30
CA ARG A 302 5.13 0.44 26.64
C ARG A 302 6.45 1.20 26.54
N LEU A 303 6.52 2.34 27.23
CA LEU A 303 7.74 3.14 27.33
C LEU A 303 8.42 2.94 28.69
N ALA A 304 7.64 3.00 29.77
CA ALA A 304 8.05 2.71 31.14
C ALA A 304 6.83 2.20 31.94
N ASP A 305 6.98 1.95 33.24
CA ASP A 305 5.87 1.55 34.10
C ASP A 305 4.77 2.63 34.12
N ASP A 306 3.52 2.26 33.80
CA ASP A 306 2.35 3.14 33.66
C ASP A 306 2.46 4.25 32.60
N TRP A 307 3.40 4.13 31.66
CA TRP A 307 3.63 5.09 30.59
C TRP A 307 3.74 4.43 29.22
N GLU A 308 3.05 5.00 28.25
CA GLU A 308 3.04 4.50 26.88
C GLU A 308 3.46 5.57 25.87
N ALA A 309 4.06 5.10 24.77
CA ALA A 309 4.24 5.85 23.54
C ALA A 309 3.22 5.35 22.51
N GLN A 310 2.37 6.24 22.03
CA GLN A 310 1.35 5.98 21.03
C GLN A 310 1.74 6.63 19.69
N VAL A 311 1.61 5.88 18.60
CA VAL A 311 1.77 6.41 17.25
C VAL A 311 0.53 7.22 16.87
N VAL A 312 0.76 8.45 16.42
CA VAL A 312 -0.26 9.40 15.95
C VAL A 312 0.15 9.98 14.59
N PRO A 313 -0.76 10.54 13.77
CA PRO A 313 -0.46 11.12 12.45
C PRO A 313 0.72 12.10 12.43
N ARG A 314 0.84 12.95 13.46
CA ARG A 314 1.91 13.94 13.60
C ARG A 314 3.25 13.38 14.12
N GLY A 315 3.28 12.13 14.59
CA GLY A 315 4.48 11.50 15.14
C GLY A 315 4.17 10.56 16.29
N LEU A 316 4.62 10.91 17.50
CA LEU A 316 4.51 10.09 18.71
C LEU A 316 3.88 10.90 19.85
N LEU A 317 2.95 10.28 20.58
CA LEU A 317 2.35 10.80 21.79
C LEU A 317 2.85 9.99 22.98
N VAL A 318 3.56 10.63 23.90
CA VAL A 318 3.99 10.03 25.17
C VAL A 318 3.09 10.53 26.29
N LYS A 319 2.46 9.60 27.01
CA LYS A 319 1.52 9.93 28.10
C LYS A 319 1.42 8.79 29.13
N PRO A 320 0.86 9.06 30.32
CA PRO A 320 0.41 8.00 31.22
C PRO A 320 -0.63 7.09 30.54
N GLU A 321 -0.61 5.79 30.85
CA GLU A 321 -1.61 4.84 30.32
C GLU A 321 -3.05 5.22 30.71
N SER A 322 -3.22 5.81 31.90
CA SER A 322 -4.52 6.24 32.44
C SER A 322 -5.08 7.53 31.83
N LEU A 323 -4.24 8.36 31.21
CA LEU A 323 -4.65 9.65 30.67
C LEU A 323 -5.38 9.43 29.32
N PRO A 324 -6.66 9.85 29.18
CA PRO A 324 -7.35 9.78 27.89
C PRO A 324 -6.68 10.69 26.86
N VAL A 325 -6.74 10.30 25.58
CA VAL A 325 -6.24 11.12 24.47
C VAL A 325 -7.30 12.14 24.10
N GLU A 326 -6.94 13.43 24.13
CA GLU A 326 -7.80 14.49 23.63
C GLU A 326 -7.69 14.58 22.09
N PRO A 327 -8.77 14.88 21.36
CA PRO A 327 -8.76 14.94 19.90
C PRO A 327 -7.73 15.93 19.33
N GLU A 328 -7.44 17.01 20.05
CA GLU A 328 -6.48 18.05 19.66
C GLU A 328 -5.02 17.56 19.66
N TRP A 329 -4.74 16.43 20.32
CA TRP A 329 -3.41 15.85 20.36
C TRP A 329 -3.14 14.99 19.12
N ASP A 330 -4.21 14.54 18.46
CA ASP A 330 -4.22 13.63 17.30
C ASP A 330 -4.42 14.39 15.98
N THR A 331 -3.76 15.55 15.85
CA THR A 331 -3.82 16.38 14.64
C THR A 331 -3.14 15.72 13.45
N GLY A 332 -3.48 16.18 12.25
CA GLY A 332 -2.89 15.70 11.00
C GLY A 332 -1.37 15.83 10.93
N THR A 333 -0.78 15.10 9.98
CA THR A 333 0.68 15.06 9.76
C THR A 333 1.20 16.41 9.30
N GLY A 334 2.18 16.94 10.05
CA GLY A 334 2.88 18.18 9.72
C GLY A 334 4.19 17.94 8.96
N PRO A 335 4.88 19.02 8.57
CA PRO A 335 6.18 18.94 7.88
C PRO A 335 7.29 18.36 8.78
N ASP A 336 7.14 18.45 10.09
CA ASP A 336 8.08 17.96 11.10
C ASP A 336 7.55 16.69 11.79
N ALA A 337 8.48 15.87 12.30
CA ALA A 337 8.14 14.75 13.17
C ALA A 337 7.93 15.29 14.59
N GLU A 338 6.76 15.07 15.20
CA GLU A 338 6.50 15.61 16.54
C GLU A 338 6.45 14.51 17.60
N LEU A 339 7.18 14.72 18.70
CA LEU A 339 7.03 13.98 19.95
C LEU A 339 6.23 14.85 20.91
N VAL A 340 4.95 14.53 21.02
CA VAL A 340 3.99 15.19 21.88
C VAL A 340 4.07 14.57 23.27
N LEU A 341 4.30 15.39 24.31
CA LEU A 341 4.36 14.93 25.69
C LEU A 341 3.17 15.51 26.46
N ALA A 342 2.34 14.65 27.03
CA ALA A 342 1.17 15.05 27.82
C ALA A 342 1.16 14.34 29.18
N SER A 343 0.90 15.09 30.25
CA SER A 343 0.77 14.52 31.59
C SER A 343 -0.04 15.40 32.52
N ASP A 344 -0.91 14.77 33.31
CA ASP A 344 -1.66 15.39 34.42
C ASP A 344 -0.88 15.35 35.75
N ARG A 345 0.28 14.69 35.77
CA ARG A 345 1.14 14.48 36.93
C ARG A 345 2.61 14.75 36.59
N GLU A 346 3.45 14.86 37.62
CA GLU A 346 4.90 14.96 37.42
C GLU A 346 5.44 13.77 36.63
N VAL A 347 6.29 14.03 35.64
CA VAL A 347 6.88 12.99 34.79
C VAL A 347 8.12 12.41 35.49
N PRO A 348 8.16 11.09 35.79
CA PRO A 348 9.30 10.47 36.44
C PRO A 348 10.58 10.51 35.60
N ASP A 349 11.76 10.57 36.25
CA ASP A 349 13.06 10.57 35.55
C ASP A 349 13.28 9.31 34.70
N ALA A 350 12.72 8.18 35.11
CA ALA A 350 12.75 6.95 34.32
C ALA A 350 12.03 7.11 32.96
N VAL A 351 10.94 7.88 32.93
CA VAL A 351 10.22 8.19 31.69
C VAL A 351 11.02 9.17 30.84
N VAL A 352 11.60 10.22 31.44
CA VAL A 352 12.47 11.17 30.74
C VAL A 352 13.64 10.41 30.08
N SER A 353 14.30 9.52 30.82
CA SER A 353 15.39 8.67 30.32
C SER A 353 14.94 7.76 29.16
N ALA A 354 13.76 7.15 29.28
CA ALA A 354 13.19 6.32 28.24
C ALA A 354 12.81 7.12 26.98
N VAL A 355 12.35 8.37 27.13
CA VAL A 355 12.12 9.29 26.00
C VAL A 355 13.45 9.65 25.32
N ASP A 356 14.51 9.97 26.06
CA ASP A 356 15.82 10.26 25.46
C ASP A 356 16.39 9.03 24.72
N GLU A 357 16.22 7.83 25.27
CA GLU A 357 16.57 6.59 24.58
C GLU A 357 15.75 6.38 23.31
N LEU A 358 14.44 6.61 23.36
CA LEU A 358 13.56 6.54 22.19
C LEU A 358 14.03 7.51 21.10
N VAL A 359 14.30 8.78 21.46
CA VAL A 359 14.77 9.82 20.53
C VAL A 359 16.09 9.43 19.87
N ARG A 360 17.04 8.87 20.63
CA ARG A 360 18.34 8.40 20.08
C ARG A 360 18.20 7.22 19.12
N ARG A 361 17.13 6.42 19.25
CA ARG A 361 16.87 5.23 18.42
C ARG A 361 15.94 5.50 17.24
N LEU A 362 15.39 6.71 17.10
CA LEU A 362 14.53 7.05 15.97
C LEU A 362 15.30 6.93 14.64
N PRO A 363 14.59 6.59 13.54
CA PRO A 363 15.16 6.69 12.19
C PRO A 363 15.78 8.05 11.93
N GLU A 364 16.90 8.10 11.20
CA GLU A 364 17.69 9.31 10.96
C GLU A 364 16.86 10.47 10.40
N ASP A 365 15.95 10.18 9.46
CA ASP A 365 15.05 11.16 8.84
C ASP A 365 14.01 11.71 9.83
N ALA A 366 13.44 10.88 10.69
CA ALA A 366 12.55 11.33 11.76
C ALA A 366 13.32 12.13 12.83
N ALA A 367 14.52 11.67 13.21
CA ALA A 367 15.37 12.33 14.20
C ALA A 367 15.87 13.70 13.73
N ALA A 368 16.15 13.87 12.43
CA ALA A 368 16.57 15.14 11.84
C ALA A 368 15.46 16.19 11.82
N ASN A 369 14.20 15.76 11.73
CA ASN A 369 13.02 16.63 11.67
C ASN A 369 12.22 16.60 12.98
N LEU A 370 12.82 16.13 14.08
CA LEU A 370 12.11 15.95 15.36
C LEU A 370 11.89 17.27 16.09
N ARG A 371 10.65 17.51 16.51
CA ARG A 371 10.23 18.57 17.43
C ARG A 371 9.56 17.98 18.66
N ILE A 372 9.88 18.51 19.84
CA ILE A 372 9.28 18.06 21.10
C ILE A 372 8.23 19.10 21.52
N VAL A 373 6.98 18.65 21.68
CA VAL A 373 5.83 19.52 21.95
C VAL A 373 5.21 19.12 23.30
N PRO A 374 5.57 19.77 24.42
CA PRO A 374 4.87 19.56 25.67
C PRO A 374 3.46 20.17 25.59
N LEU A 375 2.43 19.46 26.07
CA LEU A 375 1.04 19.92 26.06
C LEU A 375 0.52 20.38 27.43
N THR A 376 1.25 20.08 28.50
CA THR A 376 0.83 20.39 29.87
C THR A 376 2.01 20.92 30.70
N PRO A 377 1.78 21.67 31.79
CA PRO A 377 2.86 22.19 32.62
C PRO A 377 3.81 21.11 33.18
N PRO A 378 3.36 19.93 33.65
CA PRO A 378 4.27 18.86 34.05
C PRO A 378 5.10 18.31 32.88
N ALA A 379 4.49 18.17 31.69
CA ALA A 379 5.20 17.76 30.49
C ALA A 379 6.24 18.81 30.05
N ALA A 380 5.95 20.10 30.20
CA ALA A 380 6.88 21.19 29.94
C ALA A 380 8.13 21.12 30.83
N GLN A 381 7.95 20.85 32.13
CA GLN A 381 9.07 20.65 33.05
C GLN A 381 9.90 19.41 32.69
N ALA A 382 9.24 18.32 32.30
CA ALA A 382 9.91 17.11 31.84
C ALA A 382 10.70 17.33 30.55
N ALA A 383 10.14 18.05 29.57
CA ALA A 383 10.79 18.33 28.30
C ALA A 383 12.11 19.08 28.49
N ARG A 384 12.19 20.01 29.47
CA ARG A 384 13.44 20.73 29.78
C ARG A 384 14.56 19.83 30.29
N ARG A 385 14.23 18.70 30.92
CA ARG A 385 15.19 17.72 31.43
C ARG A 385 15.73 16.79 30.34
N LEU A 386 15.10 16.75 29.16
CA LEU A 386 15.56 15.91 28.05
C LEU A 386 16.90 16.42 27.52
N GLU A 387 17.79 15.51 27.18
CA GLU A 387 19.03 15.84 26.46
C GLU A 387 18.73 16.53 25.12
N ALA A 388 17.60 16.17 24.49
CA ALA A 388 17.10 16.77 23.27
C ALA A 388 16.37 18.12 23.46
N SER A 389 16.52 18.79 24.62
CA SER A 389 15.81 20.04 24.95
C SER A 389 16.01 21.18 23.96
N ALA A 390 17.11 21.20 23.20
CA ALA A 390 17.33 22.14 22.10
C ALA A 390 16.29 22.03 20.95
N ARG A 391 15.48 20.96 20.94
CA ARG A 391 14.46 20.66 19.92
C ARG A 391 13.03 20.93 20.41
N ILE A 392 12.86 21.57 21.57
CA ILE A 392 11.54 21.88 22.13
C ILE A 392 10.91 23.02 21.34
N VAL A 393 9.63 22.87 21.00
CA VAL A 393 8.80 23.96 20.52
C VAL A 393 7.62 24.17 21.45
N TRP A 394 7.52 25.38 21.99
CA TRP A 394 6.47 25.80 22.90
C TRP A 394 5.21 26.19 22.11
N LEU A 395 4.05 25.69 22.53
CA LEU A 395 2.78 26.23 22.03
C LEU A 395 2.54 27.60 22.67
N ALA A 396 1.97 28.53 21.90
CA ALA A 396 1.69 29.90 22.36
C ALA A 396 0.86 29.89 23.65
N GLY A 397 1.32 30.62 24.68
CA GLY A 397 0.68 30.68 26.00
C GLY A 397 1.10 29.58 26.97
N MET A 398 1.94 28.63 26.56
CA MET A 398 2.64 27.70 27.46
C MET A 398 4.14 27.97 27.53
N GLU A 399 4.58 29.11 27.00
CA GLU A 399 5.88 29.63 27.38
C GLU A 399 5.87 29.79 28.90
N PRO A 400 6.91 29.31 29.60
CA PRO A 400 7.01 29.54 31.02
C PRO A 400 6.92 31.05 31.22
N GLU A 401 6.12 31.48 32.20
CA GLU A 401 6.43 32.73 32.85
C GLU A 401 7.87 32.55 33.35
N GLU A 402 8.84 33.25 32.76
CA GLU A 402 10.21 33.29 33.26
C GLU A 402 10.06 33.76 34.70
N GLU A 403 10.09 32.82 35.64
CA GLU A 403 10.03 33.12 37.05
C GLU A 403 11.23 34.05 37.26
N PRO A 404 10.99 35.35 37.56
CA PRO A 404 12.06 36.33 37.57
C PRO A 404 13.11 35.79 38.53
N PRO A 405 14.41 35.83 38.16
CA PRO A 405 15.48 35.31 39.00
C PRO A 405 15.21 35.85 40.41
N PRO A 406 15.15 34.98 41.44
CA PRO A 406 14.63 35.34 42.74
C PRO A 406 15.33 36.64 43.15
N GLU A 407 14.57 37.74 43.11
CA GLU A 407 15.09 39.06 43.39
C GLU A 407 15.66 38.93 44.79
N ALA A 408 17.00 38.92 44.89
CA ALA A 408 17.69 38.60 46.12
C ALA A 408 17.20 39.60 47.16
N ALA A 409 16.29 39.15 48.03
CA ALA A 409 15.81 39.96 49.12
C ALA A 409 17.05 40.48 49.84
N PRO A 410 17.26 41.81 49.95
CA PRO A 410 18.47 42.33 50.55
C PRO A 410 18.58 41.74 51.94
N ALA A 411 19.65 40.99 52.18
CA ALA A 411 19.96 40.48 53.50
C ALA A 411 20.18 41.67 54.43
N VAL A 412 19.15 42.06 55.18
CA VAL A 412 19.26 43.05 56.24
C VAL A 412 20.08 42.40 57.35
N GLY A 413 21.40 42.60 57.31
CA GLY A 413 22.30 42.22 58.39
C GLY A 413 21.94 43.01 59.65
N LEU A 414 21.53 42.31 60.71
CA LEU A 414 21.32 42.88 62.04
C LEU A 414 22.65 42.77 62.80
N VAL A 415 23.20 43.91 63.24
CA VAL A 415 24.38 43.94 64.11
C VAL A 415 23.89 44.09 65.55
N VAL A 416 24.27 43.14 66.40
CA VAL A 416 24.05 43.22 67.85
C VAL A 416 25.25 43.93 68.47
N THR A 417 25.05 45.13 69.00
CA THR A 417 26.10 45.90 69.66
C THR A 417 26.46 45.27 71.01
N ALA A 418 27.65 45.57 71.53
CA ALA A 418 28.15 44.99 72.79
C ALA A 418 27.29 45.31 74.04
N ASP A 419 26.35 46.25 73.95
CA ASP A 419 25.34 46.58 74.98
C ASP A 419 23.97 45.89 74.76
N GLY A 420 23.86 44.96 73.79
CA GLY A 420 22.68 44.14 73.57
C GLY A 420 21.57 44.78 72.73
N ARG A 421 21.84 45.88 72.02
CA ARG A 421 20.89 46.51 71.09
C ARG A 421 21.08 45.96 69.67
N VAL A 422 19.98 45.77 68.97
CA VAL A 422 19.98 45.29 67.58
C VAL A 422 19.78 46.50 66.66
N LEU A 423 20.76 46.79 65.82
CA LEU A 423 20.70 47.88 64.83
C LEU A 423 20.81 47.32 63.40
N PRO A 424 20.09 47.90 62.41
CA PRO A 424 20.29 47.57 61.01
C PRO A 424 21.72 47.98 60.58
N ALA A 425 22.45 47.08 59.94
CA ALA A 425 23.79 47.37 59.43
C ALA A 425 23.70 48.40 58.29
N GLU A 426 24.23 49.61 58.51
CA GLU A 426 24.44 50.54 57.39
C GLU A 426 25.62 50.06 56.53
N PRO A 427 25.49 50.08 55.19
CA PRO A 427 26.54 49.62 54.29
C PRO A 427 27.75 50.57 54.36
N ILE A 428 28.93 50.01 54.64
CA ILE A 428 30.21 50.71 54.53
C ILE A 428 30.48 50.95 53.04
N LEU A 429 30.20 52.16 52.56
CA LEU A 429 30.61 52.62 51.24
C LEU A 429 32.13 52.80 51.21
N ALA A 430 32.82 51.92 50.48
CA ALA A 430 34.22 52.11 50.15
C ALA A 430 34.36 53.31 49.19
N ALA A 431 35.09 54.35 49.62
CA ALA A 431 35.46 55.47 48.78
C ALA A 431 36.54 55.06 47.75
N PRO A 432 36.57 55.67 46.55
CA PRO A 432 37.53 55.34 45.50
C PRO A 432 38.91 55.97 45.77
N ALA A 433 39.97 55.18 45.66
CA ALA A 433 41.35 55.65 45.68
C ALA A 433 41.80 56.13 44.28
N TRP A 434 42.57 57.22 44.32
CA TRP A 434 42.98 58.11 43.25
C TRP A 434 43.85 57.53 42.11
N ASP A 435 43.75 58.25 40.99
CA ASP A 435 44.59 58.27 39.78
C ASP A 435 46.10 58.17 40.02
N PHE A 436 46.78 57.36 39.20
CA PHE A 436 48.16 57.62 38.78
C PHE A 436 48.36 57.21 37.32
N ARG A 437 48.90 58.12 36.50
CA ARG A 437 49.12 57.94 35.06
C ARG A 437 50.55 58.35 34.66
N VAL A 438 51.19 57.48 33.84
CA VAL A 438 52.27 57.65 32.82
C VAL A 438 53.69 58.07 33.33
N PRO A 439 54.83 57.74 32.64
CA PRO A 439 54.95 57.36 31.23
C PRO A 439 55.93 56.24 30.80
N GLN A 440 55.78 55.91 29.50
CA GLN A 440 56.47 54.91 28.68
C GLN A 440 57.99 55.08 28.55
N GLY A 441 58.69 53.97 28.23
CA GLY A 441 60.04 53.95 27.68
C GLY A 441 60.47 52.56 27.17
N GLU A 442 60.42 52.40 25.85
CA GLU A 442 61.21 51.58 24.90
C GLU A 442 61.81 50.18 25.21
N ALA A 443 61.54 49.28 24.24
CA ALA A 443 62.42 48.32 23.55
C ALA A 443 62.96 47.05 24.27
N ALA A 444 62.52 45.86 23.82
CA ALA A 444 63.31 44.94 22.95
C ALA A 444 62.83 43.46 23.03
N LEU A 445 62.61 42.87 21.85
CA LEU A 445 62.84 41.47 21.43
C LEU A 445 62.41 40.29 22.33
N GLY A 446 61.54 39.43 21.78
CA GLY A 446 61.43 38.01 22.16
C GLY A 446 60.11 37.38 21.76
N ALA A 447 60.12 36.56 20.70
CA ALA A 447 58.96 35.86 20.17
C ALA A 447 58.50 34.69 21.06
N GLY A 448 57.18 34.46 21.12
CA GLY A 448 56.59 33.21 21.61
C GLY A 448 55.12 33.36 22.03
N GLU A 449 54.23 32.72 21.27
CA GLU A 449 52.91 32.19 21.64
C GLU A 449 51.90 33.07 22.41
N ALA A 450 50.80 33.42 21.73
CA ALA A 450 49.46 33.52 22.35
C ALA A 450 48.37 33.45 21.27
N ALA A 451 47.48 32.47 21.40
CA ALA A 451 46.17 32.43 20.77
C ALA A 451 45.13 32.24 21.90
N GLU A 452 44.55 33.35 22.35
CA GLU A 452 43.31 33.48 23.12
C GLU A 452 42.88 34.93 22.82
N GLU A 453 41.74 35.19 22.20
CA GLU A 453 40.37 35.08 22.72
C GLU A 453 39.80 36.50 22.57
N TYR A 454 38.87 36.67 21.64
CA TYR A 454 37.98 37.82 21.63
C TYR A 454 36.60 37.34 21.24
N ALA A 455 35.72 37.29 22.24
CA ALA A 455 34.31 37.06 22.10
C ALA A 455 33.65 38.22 21.30
N PRO A 456 32.77 37.93 20.34
CA PRO A 456 31.87 38.93 19.79
C PRO A 456 30.46 38.80 20.35
N ALA A 457 29.86 39.97 20.49
CA ALA A 457 28.47 40.24 20.83
C ALA A 457 27.47 39.55 19.89
N ALA A 458 26.30 39.25 20.45
CA ALA A 458 25.17 38.60 19.79
C ALA A 458 24.51 39.52 18.74
N GLU A 459 24.34 39.00 17.53
CA GLU A 459 23.50 39.54 16.46
C GLU A 459 22.39 38.55 16.04
N PRO A 460 21.25 39.04 15.54
CA PRO A 460 20.06 38.23 15.23
C PRO A 460 20.25 37.40 13.95
N ARG A 461 19.93 36.10 14.03
CA ARG A 461 20.11 35.14 12.93
C ARG A 461 19.23 35.45 11.72
N ARG A 462 19.85 35.95 10.64
CA ARG A 462 19.32 35.94 9.27
C ARG A 462 19.33 34.51 8.69
N ARG A 463 18.28 34.18 7.93
CA ARG A 463 18.17 33.02 7.03
C ARG A 463 19.44 32.90 6.16
N ARG A 464 20.03 31.71 6.11
CA ARG A 464 21.21 31.41 5.27
C ARG A 464 20.82 31.31 3.81
N SER A 465 21.26 32.27 3.01
CA SER A 465 21.42 32.12 1.57
C SER A 465 22.65 31.23 1.29
N ARG A 466 22.47 30.26 0.39
CA ARG A 466 23.51 29.36 -0.14
C ARG A 466 24.57 30.17 -0.91
N PRO A 467 25.89 29.95 -0.71
CA PRO A 467 26.90 30.57 -1.54
C PRO A 467 27.12 29.78 -2.84
N ASP A 468 27.19 30.53 -3.95
CA ASP A 468 27.73 30.10 -5.24
C ASP A 468 29.19 29.65 -5.07
N LEU A 469 29.51 28.47 -5.60
CA LEU A 469 30.87 27.94 -5.66
C LEU A 469 31.30 27.89 -7.13
N ALA A 470 32.10 28.86 -7.54
CA ALA A 470 32.88 28.82 -8.77
C ALA A 470 34.35 29.19 -8.48
N ALA A 471 35.22 28.40 -9.11
CA ALA A 471 36.63 28.62 -9.42
C ALA A 471 37.74 28.07 -8.49
N ALA A 472 38.53 27.21 -9.15
CA ALA A 472 40.00 27.13 -9.16
C ALA A 472 40.70 26.17 -8.20
N THR A 473 41.19 25.04 -8.75
CA THR A 473 42.54 24.56 -8.44
C THR A 473 43.16 23.91 -9.68
N ALA A 474 44.37 24.37 -10.01
CA ALA A 474 45.19 23.99 -11.15
C ALA A 474 46.14 22.83 -10.82
N VAL A 475 46.37 21.91 -11.77
CA VAL A 475 47.47 20.91 -11.81
C VAL A 475 47.78 20.59 -13.30
N PRO A 476 49.03 20.28 -13.72
CA PRO A 476 49.61 20.79 -14.96
C PRO A 476 49.58 19.84 -16.18
N ASP A 477 49.80 20.47 -17.32
CA ASP A 477 50.31 20.01 -18.62
C ASP A 477 50.67 18.51 -18.78
N THR A 478 49.95 17.84 -19.67
CA THR A 478 50.53 16.83 -20.56
C THR A 478 49.82 16.89 -21.91
N THR A 479 50.63 17.07 -22.95
CA THR A 479 50.27 17.41 -24.32
C THR A 479 49.89 16.15 -25.11
N GLU A 480 48.66 16.05 -25.63
CA GLU A 480 48.43 15.30 -26.88
C GLU A 480 47.16 15.72 -27.65
N ARG A 481 47.41 16.55 -28.65
CA ARG A 481 46.72 16.87 -29.92
C ARG A 481 45.42 16.08 -30.29
N ALA A 482 44.32 16.82 -30.44
CA ALA A 482 43.18 16.48 -31.33
C ALA A 482 42.69 17.77 -32.08
N PRO A 483 42.15 17.68 -33.30
CA PRO A 483 41.77 18.84 -34.11
C PRO A 483 40.30 19.28 -33.94
N SER A 484 40.14 20.58 -33.72
CA SER A 484 39.17 21.54 -34.29
C SER A 484 37.67 21.17 -34.36
N HIS A 485 36.89 21.68 -33.41
CA HIS A 485 35.46 21.97 -33.58
C HIS A 485 35.27 23.45 -33.96
N ILE A 486 34.43 23.69 -34.98
CA ILE A 486 33.95 25.01 -35.40
C ILE A 486 32.73 25.36 -34.54
N GLU A 487 32.81 26.46 -33.80
CA GLU A 487 31.68 27.11 -33.13
C GLU A 487 30.82 27.84 -34.17
N SER A 488 29.50 27.72 -34.03
CA SER A 488 28.55 28.61 -34.71
C SER A 488 27.52 29.08 -33.69
N THR A 489 27.77 30.27 -33.16
CA THR A 489 26.79 31.14 -32.48
C THR A 489 25.68 31.53 -33.45
N LEU A 490 24.44 31.70 -32.97
CA LEU A 490 23.61 32.88 -33.25
C LEU A 490 22.31 32.90 -32.40
N SER A 491 22.01 34.11 -31.94
CA SER A 491 20.89 34.58 -31.12
C SER A 491 19.51 34.46 -31.79
N PRO A 492 18.41 34.53 -31.03
CA PRO A 492 17.06 34.65 -31.59
C PRO A 492 16.67 36.13 -31.76
N ASP A 493 16.19 36.48 -32.96
CA ASP A 493 15.55 37.76 -33.25
C ASP A 493 14.08 37.58 -33.63
N VAL A 494 13.30 38.56 -33.16
CA VAL A 494 11.85 38.73 -33.22
C VAL A 494 11.40 39.19 -34.61
N ILE A 495 10.37 38.56 -35.21
CA ILE A 495 9.45 39.24 -36.14
C ILE A 495 8.02 38.69 -36.02
N SER A 496 7.08 39.60 -35.73
CA SER A 496 5.63 39.50 -35.97
C SER A 496 5.31 39.90 -37.42
N ALA A 497 4.39 39.18 -38.07
CA ALA A 497 3.60 39.65 -39.22
C ALA A 497 2.29 38.85 -39.26
N ALA A 498 1.14 39.46 -38.96
CA ALA A 498 0.19 40.04 -39.92
C ALA A 498 -0.52 38.96 -40.78
N VAL A 499 -1.72 38.55 -40.34
CA VAL A 499 -2.68 37.77 -41.14
C VAL A 499 -3.76 38.73 -41.61
N GLU A 500 -3.73 38.98 -42.91
CA GLU A 500 -4.71 39.76 -43.66
C GLU A 500 -5.83 38.82 -44.12
N ALA A 501 -7.07 39.29 -43.99
CA ALA A 501 -8.28 38.56 -44.30
C ALA A 501 -8.52 38.48 -45.83
N GLU A 502 -8.87 37.31 -46.34
CA GLU A 502 -9.41 37.16 -47.70
C GLU A 502 -10.58 36.18 -47.73
N ALA A 503 -11.49 36.44 -48.67
CA ALA A 503 -12.92 36.20 -48.56
C ALA A 503 -13.38 34.79 -48.98
N GLU A 504 -14.46 34.33 -48.36
CA GLU A 504 -15.31 33.22 -48.80
C GLU A 504 -15.92 33.49 -50.20
N PRO A 505 -16.02 32.46 -51.05
CA PRO A 505 -17.13 32.35 -51.99
C PRO A 505 -18.12 31.28 -51.52
N ALA A 506 -19.37 31.71 -51.36
CA ALA A 506 -20.53 30.88 -51.13
C ALA A 506 -20.82 29.91 -52.29
N PHE A 507 -21.01 28.63 -51.99
CA PHE A 507 -21.67 27.68 -52.88
C PHE A 507 -22.87 27.01 -52.18
N LEU A 508 -23.97 26.96 -52.92
CA LEU A 508 -25.32 26.56 -52.53
C LEU A 508 -25.43 25.06 -52.12
N PRO A 509 -26.36 24.70 -51.22
CA PRO A 509 -26.63 23.31 -50.87
C PRO A 509 -27.45 22.61 -51.96
N GLN A 510 -26.95 21.50 -52.48
CA GLN A 510 -27.76 20.53 -53.23
C GLN A 510 -28.33 19.48 -52.28
N ASP A 511 -29.67 19.49 -52.17
CA ASP A 511 -30.46 18.37 -51.66
C ASP A 511 -30.15 17.11 -52.49
N ARG A 512 -29.53 16.11 -51.85
CA ARG A 512 -29.56 14.72 -52.31
C ARG A 512 -30.08 13.85 -51.18
N THR A 513 -31.33 13.41 -51.37
CA THR A 513 -31.96 12.30 -50.67
C THR A 513 -31.12 11.02 -50.82
N PRO A 514 -30.81 10.29 -49.72
CA PRO A 514 -30.20 8.97 -49.83
C PRO A 514 -31.26 7.92 -50.20
N GLN A 515 -31.09 7.32 -51.39
CA GLN A 515 -31.73 6.07 -51.76
C GLN A 515 -31.09 4.91 -50.97
N SER A 516 -31.92 4.17 -50.22
CA SER A 516 -31.54 2.91 -49.58
C SER A 516 -31.20 1.85 -50.63
N PRO A 517 -30.04 1.16 -50.57
CA PRO A 517 -29.83 -0.05 -51.34
C PRO A 517 -30.48 -1.25 -50.65
N HIS A 518 -31.19 -2.01 -51.48
CA HIS A 518 -31.86 -3.26 -51.20
C HIS A 518 -31.00 -4.30 -50.48
N ALA A 519 -31.57 -4.91 -49.44
CA ALA A 519 -31.11 -6.17 -48.87
C ALA A 519 -31.45 -7.34 -49.81
N PRO A 520 -30.51 -8.26 -50.11
CA PRO A 520 -30.86 -9.52 -50.76
C PRO A 520 -31.38 -10.53 -49.74
N ALA A 521 -32.52 -11.14 -50.09
CA ALA A 521 -33.16 -12.22 -49.37
C ALA A 521 -32.32 -13.50 -49.39
N ALA A 522 -32.06 -14.07 -48.21
CA ALA A 522 -31.45 -15.39 -48.06
C ALA A 522 -32.53 -16.48 -48.06
N THR A 523 -32.41 -17.42 -49.01
CA THR A 523 -33.19 -18.65 -49.11
C THR A 523 -32.64 -19.70 -48.12
N PRO A 524 -33.48 -20.49 -47.42
CA PRO A 524 -33.01 -21.51 -46.50
C PRO A 524 -32.71 -22.83 -47.23
N ILE A 525 -31.52 -23.38 -47.02
CA ILE A 525 -31.16 -24.76 -47.38
C ILE A 525 -30.64 -25.44 -46.11
N GLY A 526 -31.42 -26.38 -45.56
CA GLY A 526 -30.89 -27.53 -44.79
C GLY A 526 -30.47 -28.64 -45.77
N PRO A 527 -29.55 -29.56 -45.40
CA PRO A 527 -29.75 -30.58 -44.36
C PRO A 527 -28.50 -30.71 -43.43
N GLY A 528 -28.44 -31.34 -42.28
CA GLY A 528 -29.08 -32.54 -41.72
C GLY A 528 -27.95 -33.39 -41.08
N LEU A 529 -27.94 -33.53 -39.76
CA LEU A 529 -27.08 -34.49 -39.03
C LEU A 529 -27.83 -35.06 -37.81
N PRO A 530 -27.60 -36.33 -37.44
CA PRO A 530 -28.47 -37.12 -36.56
C PRO A 530 -28.18 -36.93 -35.07
N PRO A 531 -29.13 -37.29 -34.17
CA PRO A 531 -28.94 -37.14 -32.73
C PRO A 531 -28.08 -38.27 -32.15
N LEU A 532 -27.08 -37.89 -31.34
CA LEU A 532 -26.30 -38.81 -30.52
C LEU A 532 -27.12 -39.30 -29.33
N SER A 533 -27.08 -40.62 -29.15
CA SER A 533 -27.70 -41.40 -28.10
C SER A 533 -27.26 -40.95 -26.70
N GLN A 534 -28.23 -40.72 -25.83
CA GLN A 534 -28.03 -40.63 -24.38
C GLN A 534 -27.79 -42.02 -23.81
N VAL A 535 -26.60 -42.23 -23.23
CA VAL A 535 -26.30 -43.40 -22.40
C VAL A 535 -26.66 -43.06 -20.96
N SER A 536 -27.66 -43.76 -20.42
CA SER A 536 -27.97 -43.81 -18.99
C SER A 536 -26.97 -44.71 -18.28
N PRO A 537 -26.40 -44.33 -17.12
CA PRO A 537 -25.88 -45.28 -16.16
C PRO A 537 -26.92 -45.53 -15.06
N SER A 538 -27.43 -46.77 -15.05
CA SER A 538 -28.15 -47.35 -13.92
C SER A 538 -27.22 -47.57 -12.73
N GLY A 539 -27.67 -47.22 -11.52
CA GLY A 539 -27.04 -47.59 -10.25
C GLY A 539 -27.87 -47.13 -9.06
N PRO A 540 -28.04 -47.94 -8.00
CA PRO A 540 -29.22 -47.90 -7.12
C PRO A 540 -29.05 -46.97 -5.92
N VAL A 541 -30.13 -46.28 -5.55
CA VAL A 541 -30.24 -45.55 -4.28
C VAL A 541 -31.21 -46.31 -3.36
N PRO A 542 -30.84 -46.57 -2.09
CA PRO A 542 -31.70 -47.27 -1.14
C PRO A 542 -32.73 -46.32 -0.52
N THR A 543 -33.95 -46.85 -0.35
CA THR A 543 -35.01 -46.29 0.49
C THR A 543 -34.62 -46.30 1.98
N PRO A 544 -35.15 -45.34 2.75
CA PRO A 544 -35.92 -45.78 3.92
C PRO A 544 -37.26 -45.04 4.09
N SER A 545 -38.21 -45.84 4.57
CA SER A 545 -39.59 -45.55 4.91
C SER A 545 -39.76 -44.56 6.07
N GLY A 546 -40.81 -43.73 6.01
CA GLY A 546 -41.35 -42.97 7.16
C GLY A 546 -42.47 -42.00 6.75
N PRO A 547 -43.48 -41.72 7.60
CA PRO A 547 -44.89 -41.72 7.23
C PRO A 547 -45.44 -40.42 6.62
N VAL A 548 -46.39 -40.62 5.71
CA VAL A 548 -47.19 -39.60 5.01
C VAL A 548 -48.22 -38.99 5.98
N HIS A 549 -48.12 -37.68 6.21
CA HIS A 549 -49.25 -36.87 6.64
C HIS A 549 -49.86 -36.21 5.39
N GLU A 550 -51.13 -36.54 5.14
CA GLU A 550 -52.00 -35.87 4.18
C GLU A 550 -52.20 -34.40 4.58
N GLY A 551 -51.93 -33.51 3.64
CA GLY A 551 -52.17 -32.08 3.77
C GLY A 551 -52.20 -31.46 2.38
N GLY A 552 -53.37 -31.52 1.76
CA GLY A 552 -53.59 -30.95 0.43
C GLY A 552 -53.44 -29.43 0.43
N THR A 553 -52.79 -28.90 -0.59
CA THR A 553 -53.02 -27.53 -1.04
C THR A 553 -52.79 -27.45 -2.54
N THR A 554 -53.90 -27.31 -3.25
CA THR A 554 -54.02 -27.07 -4.68
C THR A 554 -53.38 -25.72 -5.05
N PRO A 555 -52.54 -25.62 -6.10
CA PRO A 555 -52.14 -24.33 -6.64
C PRO A 555 -53.28 -23.73 -7.50
N PRO A 556 -53.52 -22.40 -7.46
CA PRO A 556 -54.51 -21.76 -8.32
C PRO A 556 -54.00 -21.64 -9.77
N PRO A 557 -54.91 -21.58 -10.76
CA PRO A 557 -54.54 -21.51 -12.16
C PRO A 557 -53.98 -20.13 -12.56
N LEU A 558 -52.99 -20.16 -13.45
CA LEU A 558 -52.41 -18.99 -14.13
C LEU A 558 -53.50 -18.27 -14.95
N SER A 559 -53.81 -17.03 -14.56
CA SER A 559 -54.61 -16.10 -15.37
C SER A 559 -53.80 -15.62 -16.58
N ALA A 560 -54.43 -15.76 -17.75
CA ALA A 560 -53.99 -15.18 -19.00
C ALA A 560 -53.96 -13.64 -18.92
N VAL A 561 -52.85 -13.06 -19.37
CA VAL A 561 -52.68 -11.61 -19.53
C VAL A 561 -53.04 -11.23 -20.96
N GLU A 562 -54.05 -10.37 -21.13
CA GLU A 562 -54.38 -9.68 -22.38
C GLU A 562 -53.30 -8.67 -22.79
N PRO A 563 -53.05 -8.45 -24.09
CA PRO A 563 -52.11 -7.45 -24.57
C PRO A 563 -52.69 -6.03 -24.53
N VAL A 564 -51.98 -5.11 -23.88
CA VAL A 564 -52.30 -3.67 -23.88
C VAL A 564 -51.79 -3.00 -25.18
N PRO A 565 -52.55 -2.12 -25.85
CA PRO A 565 -52.15 -1.51 -27.11
C PRO A 565 -51.12 -0.38 -26.94
N LEU A 566 -50.14 -0.37 -27.85
CA LEU A 566 -49.08 0.63 -27.96
C LEU A 566 -49.60 1.89 -28.69
N ALA A 567 -50.02 2.91 -27.95
CA ALA A 567 -50.21 4.26 -28.51
C ALA A 567 -50.07 5.34 -27.42
N LYS A 568 -49.14 6.29 -27.64
CA LYS A 568 -48.86 7.56 -26.92
C LYS A 568 -47.52 7.60 -26.15
N ILE A 569 -46.39 7.57 -26.87
CA ILE A 569 -45.18 8.32 -26.50
C ILE A 569 -44.53 8.85 -27.79
N GLN A 570 -45.13 9.89 -28.37
CA GLN A 570 -44.50 10.76 -29.36
C GLN A 570 -45.03 12.17 -29.11
N ASN A 571 -44.39 12.89 -28.19
CA ASN A 571 -44.43 14.36 -28.04
C ASN A 571 -43.53 14.78 -26.87
N ALA A 572 -42.22 14.59 -26.98
CA ALA A 572 -41.24 15.18 -26.05
C ALA A 572 -39.85 15.43 -26.65
N VAL A 573 -39.65 15.25 -27.96
CA VAL A 573 -38.37 15.55 -28.62
C VAL A 573 -38.65 16.30 -29.92
N ARG A 574 -39.20 17.51 -29.82
CA ARG A 574 -39.30 18.44 -30.95
C ARG A 574 -39.53 19.90 -30.52
N ARG A 575 -38.74 20.38 -29.56
CA ARG A 575 -38.59 21.82 -29.26
C ARG A 575 -37.22 22.04 -28.63
N GLU A 576 -36.18 22.09 -29.46
CA GLU A 576 -34.90 22.76 -29.17
C GLU A 576 -33.99 22.65 -30.40
N GLN A 577 -34.41 23.27 -31.50
CA GLN A 577 -33.55 23.52 -32.66
C GLN A 577 -34.24 24.54 -33.57
N THR A 578 -34.23 25.80 -33.14
CA THR A 578 -34.32 26.99 -34.02
C THR A 578 -34.24 28.27 -33.17
N ARG A 579 -33.06 28.89 -33.08
CA ARG A 579 -32.82 30.24 -33.62
C ARG A 579 -31.42 30.77 -33.29
N ASN A 580 -30.83 31.29 -34.36
CA ASN A 580 -29.51 31.86 -34.51
C ASN A 580 -29.27 33.16 -33.72
N ALA A 581 -27.99 33.34 -33.36
CA ALA A 581 -27.09 34.47 -33.62
C ALA A 581 -27.56 35.95 -33.58
N VAL A 582 -26.59 36.78 -33.16
CA VAL A 582 -26.36 38.24 -33.34
C VAL A 582 -26.83 39.14 -32.19
N ALA A 583 -25.86 39.68 -31.43
CA ALA A 583 -25.49 41.10 -31.39
C ALA A 583 -24.67 41.47 -30.14
N GLU A 584 -23.59 42.21 -30.35
CA GLU A 584 -22.88 43.04 -29.37
C GLU A 584 -23.85 43.94 -28.58
N SER A 585 -23.59 44.18 -27.29
CA SER A 585 -23.64 45.53 -26.72
C SER A 585 -23.13 45.58 -25.28
N VAL A 586 -22.28 46.57 -25.06
CA VAL A 586 -21.76 47.10 -23.79
C VAL A 586 -22.88 47.56 -22.86
N ALA A 587 -22.86 47.19 -21.58
CA ALA A 587 -23.29 48.03 -20.46
C ALA A 587 -22.98 47.39 -19.10
N THR A 588 -22.16 48.07 -18.30
CA THR A 588 -22.12 48.01 -16.83
C THR A 588 -23.50 48.18 -16.19
N PRO A 589 -23.74 47.57 -15.02
CA PRO A 589 -24.28 48.36 -13.93
C PRO A 589 -23.60 48.11 -12.57
N THR A 590 -23.09 49.20 -12.02
CA THR A 590 -23.13 49.53 -10.59
C THR A 590 -24.51 49.26 -9.99
N GLY A 591 -24.59 48.65 -8.81
CA GLY A 591 -25.86 48.63 -8.09
C GLY A 591 -25.96 47.79 -6.82
N SER A 592 -25.60 48.42 -5.70
CA SER A 592 -26.35 48.37 -4.44
C SER A 592 -26.19 47.18 -3.48
N VAL A 593 -25.38 47.46 -2.46
CA VAL A 593 -25.32 46.82 -1.14
C VAL A 593 -26.71 46.81 -0.49
N ARG A 594 -27.27 45.61 -0.24
CA ARG A 594 -28.39 45.43 0.69
C ARG A 594 -27.88 44.85 2.00
N ARG A 595 -27.74 45.75 2.98
CA ARG A 595 -27.51 45.48 4.40
C ARG A 595 -28.68 44.67 4.94
N ALA A 596 -28.45 43.41 5.32
CA ALA A 596 -29.42 42.61 6.05
C ALA A 596 -29.35 42.95 7.54
N GLU A 597 -30.50 43.35 8.08
CA GLU A 597 -30.77 43.66 9.48
C GLU A 597 -30.94 42.36 10.28
N PRO A 598 -30.48 42.29 11.55
CA PRO A 598 -30.50 41.05 12.33
C PRO A 598 -31.89 40.81 12.95
N LEU A 599 -32.41 39.60 12.77
CA LEU A 599 -33.62 39.11 13.45
C LEU A 599 -33.31 38.67 14.89
N PRO A 600 -34.24 38.88 15.85
CA PRO A 600 -34.05 38.59 17.27
C PRO A 600 -34.18 37.09 17.61
N PRO A 601 -33.64 36.64 18.76
CA PRO A 601 -33.66 35.23 19.16
C PRO A 601 -35.06 34.79 19.62
N LEU A 602 -35.56 33.72 18.99
CA LEU A 602 -36.76 32.99 19.39
C LEU A 602 -36.44 32.13 20.62
N VAL A 603 -36.97 32.55 21.76
CA VAL A 603 -37.05 31.77 23.00
C VAL A 603 -38.10 30.68 22.82
N ALA A 604 -37.69 29.43 22.66
CA ALA A 604 -38.59 28.28 22.71
C ALA A 604 -38.39 27.51 24.02
N SER A 605 -39.27 27.80 24.98
CA SER A 605 -39.51 26.95 26.15
C SER A 605 -40.18 25.65 25.71
N ALA A 606 -39.48 24.52 25.86
CA ALA A 606 -40.08 23.20 25.82
C ALA A 606 -39.95 22.55 27.22
N LYS A 607 -41.07 22.55 27.95
CA LYS A 607 -41.27 21.75 29.17
C LYS A 607 -41.24 20.26 28.79
N SER A 608 -40.15 19.57 29.11
CA SER A 608 -40.13 18.12 29.11
C SER A 608 -40.64 17.61 30.46
N ARG A 609 -41.79 16.94 30.40
CA ARG A 609 -42.40 16.16 31.48
C ARG A 609 -41.42 15.09 31.97
N THR A 610 -41.13 15.11 33.26
CA THR A 610 -40.60 13.98 34.02
C THR A 610 -41.63 12.86 33.99
N ALA A 611 -41.29 11.74 33.35
CA ALA A 611 -41.95 10.46 33.54
C ALA A 611 -40.92 9.51 34.15
N GLU A 612 -41.13 9.15 35.41
CA GLU A 612 -40.42 8.08 36.12
C GLU A 612 -40.56 6.75 35.37
N PRO A 613 -39.45 6.05 35.07
CA PRO A 613 -39.50 4.62 34.88
C PRO A 613 -39.44 3.92 36.25
N SER A 614 -40.56 3.29 36.57
CA SER A 614 -40.78 2.32 37.64
C SER A 614 -39.64 1.30 37.75
N VAL A 615 -39.12 1.17 38.97
CA VAL A 615 -38.07 0.23 39.39
C VAL A 615 -38.57 -1.21 39.27
N ALA A 616 -38.03 -1.96 38.31
CA ALA A 616 -38.19 -3.40 38.24
C ALA A 616 -37.21 -4.12 39.17
N ALA A 617 -37.74 -5.11 39.88
CA ALA A 617 -37.17 -5.81 41.02
C ALA A 617 -35.83 -6.53 40.77
N SER A 618 -34.96 -6.46 41.78
CA SER A 618 -33.76 -7.29 41.93
C SER A 618 -34.10 -8.79 42.01
N PRO A 619 -33.38 -9.68 41.30
CA PRO A 619 -33.44 -11.10 41.58
C PRO A 619 -32.74 -11.40 42.91
N LYS A 620 -33.51 -12.05 43.79
CA LYS A 620 -33.15 -12.45 45.15
C LYS A 620 -32.03 -13.50 45.12
N ALA A 621 -30.98 -13.25 45.90
CA ALA A 621 -29.90 -14.21 46.17
C ALA A 621 -30.46 -15.50 46.83
N PRO A 622 -30.02 -16.70 46.45
CA PRO A 622 -30.42 -17.92 47.12
C PRO A 622 -29.71 -18.06 48.49
N GLU A 623 -30.52 -18.29 49.52
CA GLU A 623 -30.10 -18.58 50.90
C GLU A 623 -29.22 -19.85 51.01
N PRO A 624 -28.28 -19.86 51.96
CA PRO A 624 -27.42 -21.01 52.23
C PRO A 624 -28.17 -22.09 53.02
N LYS A 625 -28.25 -23.30 52.47
CA LYS A 625 -28.70 -24.50 53.20
C LYS A 625 -27.59 -25.01 54.13
N ALA A 626 -27.97 -25.21 55.39
CA ALA A 626 -27.20 -25.83 56.46
C ALA A 626 -26.85 -27.31 56.18
N PRO A 627 -25.82 -27.87 56.85
CA PRO A 627 -25.21 -29.14 56.49
C PRO A 627 -25.90 -30.34 57.17
N GLU A 628 -26.11 -31.41 56.41
CA GLU A 628 -26.50 -32.75 56.90
C GLU A 628 -25.36 -33.77 56.66
N PRO A 629 -25.34 -34.91 57.38
CA PRO A 629 -24.14 -35.43 58.02
C PRO A 629 -23.37 -36.45 57.16
N LYS A 630 -22.05 -36.49 57.38
CA LYS A 630 -21.14 -37.52 56.88
C LYS A 630 -21.58 -38.93 57.29
N ALA A 631 -21.71 -39.81 56.29
CA ALA A 631 -21.67 -41.26 56.41
C ALA A 631 -20.52 -41.80 55.51
N PRO A 632 -19.95 -42.98 55.83
CA PRO A 632 -18.51 -43.20 55.73
C PRO A 632 -18.02 -43.63 54.35
N GLU A 633 -16.79 -43.20 54.12
CA GLU A 633 -15.85 -43.51 53.06
C GLU A 633 -15.66 -45.03 52.87
N PRO A 634 -15.94 -45.60 51.68
CA PRO A 634 -15.45 -46.91 51.33
C PRO A 634 -14.01 -46.81 50.82
N GLU A 635 -13.11 -47.52 51.51
CA GLU A 635 -11.71 -47.73 51.14
C GLU A 635 -11.56 -48.06 49.65
N ALA A 636 -11.08 -47.09 48.88
CA ALA A 636 -10.65 -47.29 47.52
C ALA A 636 -9.31 -48.04 47.51
N LYS A 637 -9.38 -49.35 47.29
CA LYS A 637 -8.23 -50.18 46.93
C LYS A 637 -7.51 -49.55 45.73
N ALA A 638 -6.26 -49.13 45.96
CA ALA A 638 -5.33 -48.76 44.92
C ALA A 638 -5.14 -49.92 43.93
N SER A 639 -5.75 -49.80 42.75
CA SER A 639 -5.39 -50.61 41.59
C SER A 639 -4.29 -49.88 40.83
N PRO A 640 -3.19 -50.56 40.46
CA PRO A 640 -2.09 -49.94 39.74
C PRO A 640 -2.57 -49.54 38.34
N ALA A 641 -2.36 -48.28 37.98
CA ALA A 641 -2.60 -47.76 36.64
C ALA A 641 -1.66 -48.46 35.65
N VAL A 642 -2.18 -49.51 35.00
CA VAL A 642 -1.58 -50.07 33.79
C VAL A 642 -1.74 -49.01 32.71
N ARG A 643 -0.64 -48.32 32.40
CA ARG A 643 -0.51 -47.43 31.24
C ARG A 643 -0.57 -48.33 30.01
N THR A 644 -1.79 -48.53 29.49
CA THR A 644 -2.02 -49.27 28.25
C THR A 644 -1.34 -48.53 27.11
N GLU A 645 -0.18 -49.03 26.70
CA GLU A 645 0.52 -48.64 25.49
C GLU A 645 -0.44 -48.85 24.30
N GLN A 646 -1.01 -47.75 23.79
CA GLN A 646 -1.96 -47.80 22.69
C GLN A 646 -1.25 -48.32 21.45
N ALA A 647 -1.72 -49.47 20.94
CA ALA A 647 -1.28 -50.03 19.69
C ALA A 647 -1.32 -48.98 18.56
N PRO A 648 -0.32 -48.97 17.65
CA PRO A 648 -0.24 -48.00 16.56
C PRO A 648 -1.52 -48.04 15.73
N ARG A 649 -2.28 -46.94 15.77
CA ARG A 649 -3.45 -46.78 14.92
C ARG A 649 -2.95 -46.65 13.49
N ASN A 650 -3.32 -47.58 12.63
CA ASN A 650 -3.14 -47.46 11.18
C ASN A 650 -3.94 -46.23 10.71
N THR A 651 -3.29 -45.08 10.64
CA THR A 651 -3.89 -43.84 10.14
C THR A 651 -3.90 -43.90 8.62
N THR A 652 -5.05 -44.27 8.06
CA THR A 652 -5.33 -44.01 6.65
C THR A 652 -5.21 -42.50 6.42
N PRO A 653 -4.49 -42.05 5.38
CA PRO A 653 -4.34 -40.62 5.07
C PRO A 653 -5.70 -39.94 4.95
N VAL A 654 -5.86 -38.80 5.62
CA VAL A 654 -7.13 -38.06 5.64
C VAL A 654 -7.21 -37.20 4.39
N GLU A 655 -8.15 -37.50 3.49
CA GLU A 655 -8.40 -36.68 2.29
C GLU A 655 -9.48 -35.63 2.59
N VAL A 656 -9.10 -34.35 2.64
CA VAL A 656 -10.03 -33.23 2.81
C VAL A 656 -10.34 -32.59 1.45
N PRO A 657 -11.63 -32.50 1.05
CA PRO A 657 -12.02 -31.81 -0.18
C PRO A 657 -11.52 -30.36 -0.24
N ALA A 658 -11.12 -29.88 -1.42
CA ALA A 658 -10.56 -28.53 -1.61
C ALA A 658 -11.54 -27.40 -1.22
N ASP A 659 -12.84 -27.68 -1.30
CA ASP A 659 -13.95 -26.78 -0.98
C ASP A 659 -14.53 -26.98 0.43
N ALA A 660 -14.08 -28.00 1.18
CA ALA A 660 -14.58 -28.32 2.52
C ALA A 660 -14.57 -27.10 3.44
N ARG A 661 -15.69 -26.82 4.11
CA ARG A 661 -15.85 -25.71 5.07
C ARG A 661 -15.99 -26.27 6.49
N SER A 662 -15.32 -25.66 7.46
CA SER A 662 -15.44 -26.08 8.85
C SER A 662 -16.84 -25.78 9.39
N THR A 663 -17.45 -26.76 10.06
CA THR A 663 -18.70 -26.53 10.82
C THR A 663 -18.37 -26.00 12.23
N PRO A 664 -19.34 -25.37 12.92
CA PRO A 664 -19.15 -24.98 14.32
C PRO A 664 -18.77 -26.14 15.24
N GLU A 665 -19.29 -27.34 14.98
CA GLU A 665 -18.99 -28.55 15.75
C GLU A 665 -17.54 -29.02 15.53
N GLN A 666 -17.08 -29.06 14.28
CA GLN A 666 -15.68 -29.39 13.97
C GLN A 666 -14.70 -28.41 14.65
N ARG A 667 -15.01 -27.10 14.62
CA ARG A 667 -14.18 -26.10 15.32
C ARG A 667 -14.17 -26.30 16.84
N LYS A 668 -15.28 -26.77 17.42
CA LYS A 668 -15.35 -27.12 18.84
C LYS A 668 -14.50 -28.36 19.14
N ASN A 669 -14.62 -29.42 18.34
CA ASN A 669 -13.83 -30.64 18.48
C ASN A 669 -12.33 -30.35 18.42
N VAL A 670 -11.90 -29.51 17.46
CA VAL A 670 -10.50 -29.10 17.33
C VAL A 670 -10.01 -28.31 18.54
N ARG A 671 -10.83 -27.40 19.07
CA ARG A 671 -10.51 -26.67 20.31
C ARG A 671 -10.33 -27.64 21.48
N ASP A 672 -11.26 -28.57 21.66
CA ASP A 672 -11.24 -29.54 22.74
C ASP A 672 -10.02 -30.48 22.62
N ALA A 673 -9.66 -30.89 21.39
CA ALA A 673 -8.50 -31.74 21.11
C ALA A 673 -7.15 -31.04 21.34
N LEU A 674 -7.03 -29.76 20.97
CA LEU A 674 -5.79 -28.98 21.10
C LEU A 674 -5.59 -28.39 22.51
N GLY A 675 -6.67 -28.17 23.26
CA GLY A 675 -6.64 -27.61 24.61
C GLY A 675 -5.85 -26.30 24.70
N SER A 676 -4.89 -26.24 25.63
CA SER A 676 -4.08 -25.03 25.88
C SER A 676 -3.32 -24.51 24.66
N ARG A 677 -2.94 -25.39 23.71
CA ARG A 677 -2.28 -24.98 22.46
C ARG A 677 -3.18 -24.09 21.61
N TYR A 678 -4.47 -24.41 21.55
CA TYR A 678 -5.44 -23.58 20.85
C TYR A 678 -5.59 -22.20 21.51
N ASP A 679 -5.55 -22.12 22.84
CA ASP A 679 -5.67 -20.84 23.56
C ASP A 679 -4.46 -19.92 23.33
N VAL A 680 -3.26 -20.49 23.28
CA VAL A 680 -2.03 -19.75 22.92
C VAL A 680 -2.12 -19.27 21.47
N ALA A 681 -2.48 -20.15 20.54
CA ALA A 681 -2.61 -19.81 19.13
C ALA A 681 -3.68 -18.74 18.88
N THR A 682 -4.82 -18.84 19.55
CA THR A 682 -5.93 -17.88 19.45
C THR A 682 -5.52 -16.49 19.93
N ARG A 683 -4.82 -16.37 21.06
CA ARG A 683 -4.34 -15.07 21.55
C ARG A 683 -3.43 -14.38 20.54
N ALA A 684 -2.54 -15.14 19.92
CA ALA A 684 -1.64 -14.59 18.93
C ALA A 684 -2.33 -14.26 17.60
N VAL A 685 -3.33 -15.04 17.19
CA VAL A 685 -4.18 -14.72 16.04
C VAL A 685 -5.00 -13.46 16.30
N THR A 686 -5.56 -13.27 17.49
CA THR A 686 -6.28 -12.04 17.86
C THR A 686 -5.36 -10.83 17.74
N LYS A 687 -4.11 -10.96 18.24
CA LYS A 687 -3.09 -9.92 18.07
C LYS A 687 -2.81 -9.65 16.59
N LEU A 688 -2.61 -10.69 15.78
CA LEU A 688 -2.40 -10.55 14.33
C LEU A 688 -3.58 -9.86 13.62
N LEU A 689 -4.82 -10.20 13.96
CA LEU A 689 -6.02 -9.59 13.38
C LEU A 689 -6.20 -8.11 13.81
N SER A 690 -5.64 -7.75 14.97
CA SER A 690 -5.57 -6.35 15.41
C SER A 690 -4.54 -5.56 14.59
N GLU A 691 -3.38 -6.16 14.30
CA GLU A 691 -2.29 -5.57 13.50
C GLU A 691 -2.57 -5.57 11.99
N ARG A 692 -3.42 -6.50 11.51
CA ARG A 692 -3.71 -6.71 10.08
C ARG A 692 -5.22 -6.70 9.82
N PRO A 693 -5.85 -5.52 9.74
CA PRO A 693 -7.29 -5.41 9.50
C PRO A 693 -7.74 -6.06 8.19
N GLY A 694 -6.86 -6.16 7.18
CA GLY A 694 -7.14 -6.86 5.93
C GLY A 694 -7.38 -8.37 6.05
N LEU A 695 -7.06 -9.00 7.18
CA LEU A 695 -7.37 -10.40 7.47
C LEU A 695 -8.70 -10.60 8.22
N ARG A 696 -9.40 -9.51 8.56
CA ARG A 696 -10.69 -9.59 9.27
C ARG A 696 -11.77 -10.14 8.34
N ALA A 697 -12.66 -10.96 8.91
CA ALA A 697 -13.74 -11.56 8.16
C ALA A 697 -14.94 -10.61 8.07
N ASN A 698 -15.85 -10.92 7.15
CA ASN A 698 -17.16 -10.30 7.10
C ASN A 698 -17.91 -10.55 8.43
N ARG A 699 -18.78 -9.60 8.81
CA ARG A 699 -19.58 -9.67 10.03
C ARG A 699 -20.32 -11.01 10.13
N GLY A 700 -20.10 -11.75 11.21
CA GLY A 700 -20.71 -13.08 11.44
C GLY A 700 -19.77 -14.28 11.22
N GLU A 701 -18.60 -14.09 10.60
CA GLU A 701 -17.60 -15.16 10.41
C GLU A 701 -16.42 -15.11 11.39
N GLU A 702 -16.41 -14.15 12.33
CA GLU A 702 -15.27 -13.88 13.21
C GLU A 702 -14.83 -15.11 14.02
N ALA A 703 -15.79 -15.85 14.59
CA ALA A 703 -15.48 -17.06 15.36
C ALA A 703 -14.91 -18.20 14.48
N ALA A 704 -15.32 -18.28 13.22
CA ALA A 704 -14.78 -19.25 12.28
C ALA A 704 -13.37 -18.86 11.85
N LEU A 705 -13.15 -17.61 11.46
CA LEU A 705 -11.85 -17.04 11.13
C LEU A 705 -10.83 -17.29 12.24
N LEU A 706 -11.18 -16.96 13.48
CA LEU A 706 -10.29 -17.07 14.64
C LEU A 706 -9.82 -18.52 14.84
N ALA A 707 -10.76 -19.46 14.85
CA ALA A 707 -10.46 -20.88 15.04
C ALA A 707 -9.65 -21.46 13.88
N GLU A 708 -10.03 -21.15 12.64
CA GLU A 708 -9.36 -21.63 11.44
C GLU A 708 -7.91 -21.11 11.36
N LEU A 709 -7.66 -19.83 11.68
CA LEU A 709 -6.31 -19.27 11.73
C LEU A 709 -5.49 -19.80 12.93
N ALA A 710 -6.12 -20.08 14.07
CA ALA A 710 -5.44 -20.70 15.21
C ALA A 710 -4.92 -22.09 14.82
N VAL A 711 -5.71 -22.87 14.07
CA VAL A 711 -5.30 -24.17 13.53
C VAL A 711 -4.14 -24.03 12.54
N VAL A 712 -4.15 -23.03 11.66
CA VAL A 712 -3.02 -22.78 10.74
C VAL A 712 -1.73 -22.50 11.51
N ARG A 713 -1.80 -21.70 12.57
CA ARG A 713 -0.64 -21.42 13.42
C ARG A 713 -0.11 -22.68 14.09
N VAL A 714 -0.98 -23.46 14.72
CA VAL A 714 -0.62 -24.74 15.37
C VAL A 714 0.04 -25.69 14.38
N PHE A 715 -0.50 -25.80 13.17
CA PHE A 715 0.09 -26.59 12.09
C PHE A 715 1.46 -26.05 11.64
N GLY A 716 1.62 -24.73 11.53
CA GLY A 716 2.88 -24.11 11.15
C GLY A 716 3.99 -24.27 12.20
N GLU A 717 3.64 -24.28 13.49
CA GLU A 717 4.57 -24.52 14.61
C GLU A 717 4.94 -26.02 14.73
N GLU A 718 3.99 -26.92 14.47
CA GLU A 718 4.20 -28.37 14.56
C GLU A 718 3.62 -29.14 13.36
N PRO A 719 4.28 -29.08 12.19
CA PRO A 719 3.75 -29.70 10.97
C PRO A 719 3.89 -31.22 10.94
N GLY A 720 4.74 -31.80 11.79
CA GLY A 720 4.98 -33.24 11.87
C GLY A 720 4.02 -34.00 12.78
N THR A 721 3.13 -33.30 13.50
CA THR A 721 2.15 -33.91 14.38
C THR A 721 1.01 -34.53 13.57
N THR A 722 0.55 -35.71 13.95
CA THR A 722 -0.63 -36.34 13.33
C THR A 722 -1.90 -35.68 13.85
N TYR A 723 -2.73 -35.20 12.93
CA TYR A 723 -4.00 -34.55 13.26
C TYR A 723 -5.19 -35.32 12.67
N ASP A 724 -6.39 -35.08 13.20
CA ASP A 724 -7.62 -35.72 12.72
C ASP A 724 -8.28 -34.94 11.56
N THR A 725 -9.38 -35.48 11.04
CA THR A 725 -10.13 -34.88 9.93
C THR A 725 -10.69 -33.50 10.25
N ASP A 726 -11.17 -33.29 11.48
CA ASP A 726 -11.75 -32.01 11.87
C ASP A 726 -10.68 -30.91 11.88
N PHE A 727 -9.46 -31.24 12.34
CA PHE A 727 -8.31 -30.36 12.26
C PHE A 727 -7.97 -30.02 10.81
N HIS A 728 -7.85 -31.01 9.92
CA HIS A 728 -7.51 -30.76 8.52
C HIS A 728 -8.59 -29.96 7.76
N VAL A 729 -9.88 -30.13 8.09
CA VAL A 729 -10.97 -29.30 7.54
C VAL A 729 -10.85 -27.85 8.02
N CYS A 730 -10.59 -27.62 9.31
CA CYS A 730 -10.34 -26.28 9.84
C CYS A 730 -9.09 -25.63 9.24
N LEU A 731 -8.01 -26.41 9.06
CA LEU A 731 -6.77 -25.98 8.44
C LEU A 731 -6.99 -25.53 6.99
N ALA A 732 -7.74 -26.31 6.19
CA ALA A 732 -8.11 -25.93 4.82
C ALA A 732 -8.94 -24.62 4.78
N GLY A 733 -9.84 -24.43 5.75
CA GLY A 733 -10.54 -23.17 6.00
C GLY A 733 -9.59 -21.99 6.18
N GLY A 734 -8.67 -22.12 7.13
CA GLY A 734 -7.74 -21.05 7.50
C GLY A 734 -6.74 -20.71 6.39
N LEU A 735 -6.18 -21.73 5.73
CA LEU A 735 -5.26 -21.54 4.60
C LEU A 735 -5.89 -20.73 3.47
N ARG A 736 -7.19 -20.91 3.18
CA ARG A 736 -7.88 -20.11 2.14
C ARG A 736 -8.01 -18.63 2.49
N ARG A 737 -7.97 -18.28 3.78
CA ARG A 737 -8.05 -16.89 4.26
C ARG A 737 -6.70 -16.18 4.20
N LEU A 738 -5.62 -16.91 3.97
CA LEU A 738 -4.28 -16.33 3.90
C LEU A 738 -3.91 -15.88 2.49
N PRO A 739 -3.12 -14.80 2.37
CA PRO A 739 -2.59 -14.34 1.09
C PRO A 739 -1.81 -15.46 0.37
N THR A 740 -2.02 -15.56 -0.94
CA THR A 740 -1.22 -16.45 -1.78
C THR A 740 0.16 -15.86 -2.03
N VAL A 741 1.13 -16.73 -2.33
CA VAL A 741 2.43 -16.33 -2.84
C VAL A 741 2.81 -17.19 -4.02
N ARG A 742 3.40 -16.54 -5.03
CA ARG A 742 3.97 -17.17 -6.21
C ARG A 742 5.49 -17.13 -6.10
N THR A 743 6.13 -18.25 -5.78
CA THR A 743 7.57 -18.30 -5.57
C THR A 743 8.11 -19.73 -5.72
N VAL A 744 9.43 -19.87 -5.83
CA VAL A 744 10.10 -21.16 -5.67
C VAL A 744 10.28 -21.41 -4.18
N VAL A 745 9.78 -22.54 -3.73
CA VAL A 745 9.95 -23.02 -2.35
C VAL A 745 10.80 -24.29 -2.37
N VAL A 746 11.46 -24.56 -1.25
CA VAL A 746 12.32 -25.72 -1.07
C VAL A 746 11.82 -26.58 0.09
N ARG A 747 11.98 -27.88 -0.08
CA ARG A 747 11.52 -28.89 0.86
C ARG A 747 12.43 -30.13 0.84
N GLY A 748 12.80 -30.66 1.98
CA GLY A 748 13.52 -31.94 2.06
C GLY A 748 12.63 -33.13 1.82
N ILE A 749 13.14 -34.13 1.10
CA ILE A 749 12.41 -35.36 0.79
C ILE A 749 13.28 -36.59 1.05
N PRO A 750 12.68 -37.78 1.27
CA PRO A 750 13.44 -39.01 1.41
C PRO A 750 14.33 -39.28 0.18
N ASP A 751 15.56 -39.74 0.42
CA ASP A 751 16.53 -40.01 -0.66
C ASP A 751 16.09 -41.14 -1.60
N ASP A 752 15.27 -42.05 -1.08
CA ASP A 752 14.68 -43.18 -1.80
C ASP A 752 13.37 -42.84 -2.54
N ALA A 753 12.98 -41.56 -2.60
CA ALA A 753 11.79 -41.13 -3.32
C ALA A 753 11.89 -41.46 -4.83
N ALA A 754 11.15 -42.50 -5.24
CA ALA A 754 11.02 -42.96 -6.62
C ALA A 754 10.08 -42.02 -7.41
N ILE A 755 10.66 -40.94 -7.94
CA ILE A 755 9.95 -39.91 -8.70
C ILE A 755 10.61 -39.78 -10.08
N ALA A 756 9.81 -39.79 -11.14
CA ALA A 756 10.25 -39.64 -12.52
C ALA A 756 9.75 -38.32 -13.14
N PRO A 757 10.51 -37.67 -14.05
CA PRO A 757 10.00 -36.54 -14.84
C PRO A 757 8.70 -36.91 -15.56
N GLY A 758 7.74 -35.98 -15.57
CA GLY A 758 6.39 -36.17 -16.09
C GLY A 758 5.40 -36.80 -15.10
N ALA A 759 5.85 -37.35 -13.97
CA ALA A 759 4.94 -37.85 -12.95
C ALA A 759 4.17 -36.69 -12.28
N THR A 760 2.93 -36.95 -11.87
CA THR A 760 2.12 -36.01 -11.09
C THR A 760 2.00 -36.51 -9.66
N VAL A 761 2.56 -35.76 -8.73
CA VAL A 761 2.47 -36.01 -7.29
C VAL A 761 1.29 -35.22 -6.74
N ARG A 762 0.34 -35.90 -6.11
CA ARG A 762 -0.77 -35.25 -5.41
C ARG A 762 -0.46 -35.15 -3.92
N LEU A 763 -0.38 -33.92 -3.41
CA LEU A 763 -0.34 -33.70 -1.97
C LEU A 763 -1.67 -34.15 -1.38
N ARG A 764 -1.63 -35.09 -0.42
CA ARG A 764 -2.80 -35.54 0.35
C ARG A 764 -3.00 -34.72 1.62
N GLU A 765 -1.90 -34.19 2.14
CA GLU A 765 -1.84 -33.38 3.34
C GLU A 765 -1.14 -32.05 3.02
N PRO A 766 -1.47 -30.97 3.74
CA PRO A 766 -0.77 -29.71 3.57
C PRO A 766 0.73 -29.85 3.83
N LEU A 767 1.54 -29.13 3.05
CA LEU A 767 3.00 -29.23 3.10
C LEU A 767 3.61 -27.88 3.47
N VAL A 768 4.45 -27.86 4.51
CA VAL A 768 5.23 -26.66 4.89
C VAL A 768 6.55 -26.66 4.13
N ALA A 769 6.82 -25.57 3.41
CA ALA A 769 8.04 -25.36 2.64
C ALA A 769 8.66 -23.99 2.92
N ALA A 770 9.98 -23.91 2.82
CA ALA A 770 10.71 -22.66 3.00
C ALA A 770 10.90 -21.96 1.64
N PRO A 771 11.00 -20.63 1.57
CA PRO A 771 11.43 -19.95 0.34
C PRO A 771 12.83 -20.42 -0.09
N ALA A 772 13.06 -20.58 -1.40
CA ALA A 772 14.31 -21.15 -1.91
C ALA A 772 15.56 -20.28 -1.66
N ASP A 773 15.37 -18.97 -1.41
CA ASP A 773 16.40 -17.99 -1.04
C ASP A 773 16.77 -18.04 0.45
N VAL A 774 16.03 -18.79 1.26
CA VAL A 774 16.35 -19.01 2.68
C VAL A 774 17.23 -20.25 2.82
N PRO A 775 18.36 -20.17 3.55
CA PRO A 775 19.15 -21.35 3.90
C PRO A 775 18.26 -22.35 4.67
N ALA A 776 18.11 -23.55 4.12
CA ALA A 776 17.30 -24.62 4.70
C ALA A 776 18.08 -25.92 4.59
N ALA A 777 18.15 -26.68 5.69
CA ALA A 777 18.82 -27.97 5.73
C ALA A 777 17.97 -29.03 4.99
N THR A 778 18.41 -29.31 3.76
CA THR A 778 17.79 -30.16 2.73
C THR A 778 17.69 -31.67 3.05
N GLY A 779 18.71 -32.21 3.70
CA GLY A 779 19.05 -33.64 3.57
C GLY A 779 19.76 -33.92 2.23
N GLY A 780 19.91 -35.20 1.85
CA GLY A 780 20.56 -35.61 0.59
C GLY A 780 19.73 -35.33 -0.66
N THR A 781 18.42 -35.14 -0.50
CA THR A 781 17.49 -34.86 -1.59
C THR A 781 16.52 -33.72 -1.23
N GLU A 782 16.39 -32.73 -2.11
CA GLU A 782 15.41 -31.64 -1.96
C GLU A 782 14.42 -31.61 -3.13
N ALA A 783 13.19 -31.20 -2.86
CA ALA A 783 12.21 -30.77 -3.83
C ALA A 783 12.21 -29.24 -3.94
N LEU A 784 12.46 -28.73 -5.13
CA LEU A 784 12.23 -27.33 -5.49
C LEU A 784 10.87 -27.24 -6.17
N ILE A 785 9.94 -26.53 -5.54
CA ILE A 785 8.55 -26.46 -5.98
C ILE A 785 8.25 -25.04 -6.43
N TRP A 786 7.83 -24.87 -7.67
CA TRP A 786 7.19 -23.64 -8.11
C TRP A 786 5.75 -23.65 -7.63
N ALA A 787 5.50 -22.88 -6.57
CA ALA A 787 4.19 -22.79 -5.94
C ALA A 787 3.49 -21.50 -6.36
N THR A 788 2.21 -21.60 -6.73
CA THR A 788 1.34 -20.46 -7.04
C THR A 788 0.18 -20.32 -6.05
N THR A 789 -0.16 -21.40 -5.35
CA THR A 789 -1.23 -21.47 -4.35
C THR A 789 -0.73 -21.49 -2.90
N ALA A 790 0.59 -21.45 -2.70
CA ALA A 790 1.20 -21.43 -1.38
C ALA A 790 0.69 -20.25 -0.53
N ARG A 791 0.51 -20.50 0.76
CA ARG A 791 -0.04 -19.53 1.73
C ARG A 791 1.05 -19.05 2.67
N ARG A 792 1.21 -17.73 2.78
CA ARG A 792 2.23 -17.13 3.65
C ARG A 792 1.86 -17.33 5.12
N LEU A 793 2.79 -17.84 5.92
CA LEU A 793 2.64 -17.92 7.38
C LEU A 793 3.15 -16.67 8.12
N HIS A 794 3.55 -15.65 7.37
CA HIS A 794 4.15 -14.44 7.91
C HIS A 794 3.26 -13.77 8.96
N GLY A 795 3.78 -13.62 10.18
CA GLY A 795 3.09 -13.03 11.33
C GLY A 795 2.18 -13.99 12.10
N LEU A 796 1.83 -15.16 11.54
CA LEU A 796 1.07 -16.19 12.26
C LEU A 796 1.98 -17.04 13.15
N VAL A 797 3.13 -17.44 12.63
CA VAL A 797 4.12 -18.25 13.34
C VAL A 797 5.23 -17.33 13.83
N HIS A 798 5.64 -17.49 15.09
CA HIS A 798 6.72 -16.72 15.69
C HIS A 798 8.00 -17.55 15.78
N VAL A 799 9.14 -16.86 15.68
CA VAL A 799 10.45 -17.43 15.97
C VAL A 799 10.58 -17.53 17.49
N ALA A 800 10.73 -18.73 18.07
CA ALA A 800 10.94 -18.85 19.50
C ALA A 800 12.44 -18.76 19.84
N GLY A 801 12.97 -17.53 19.81
CA GLY A 801 14.30 -17.20 20.32
C GLY A 801 15.39 -17.00 19.26
N PRO A 802 16.53 -16.39 19.64
CA PRO A 802 17.60 -15.96 18.73
C PRO A 802 18.31 -17.12 18.01
N ASP A 803 18.29 -18.32 18.61
CA ASP A 803 18.93 -19.51 18.05
C ASP A 803 17.95 -20.40 17.24
N GLN A 804 16.67 -20.01 17.15
CA GLN A 804 15.69 -20.75 16.34
C GLN A 804 15.63 -20.24 14.91
N LEU A 805 15.46 -21.19 13.99
CA LEU A 805 15.28 -20.89 12.56
C LEU A 805 14.05 -20.00 12.35
N ASP A 806 14.19 -18.98 11.51
CA ASP A 806 13.08 -18.11 11.15
C ASP A 806 12.04 -18.86 10.29
N VAL A 807 11.04 -19.43 10.97
CA VAL A 807 9.86 -20.07 10.38
C VAL A 807 8.80 -19.07 9.91
N SER A 808 8.97 -17.77 10.18
CA SER A 808 7.97 -16.76 9.79
C SER A 808 7.88 -16.56 8.27
N ARG A 809 8.90 -16.99 7.54
CA ARG A 809 8.94 -16.95 6.07
C ARG A 809 8.42 -18.21 5.40
N ASP A 810 8.14 -19.26 6.17
CA ASP A 810 7.62 -20.50 5.63
C ASP A 810 6.24 -20.29 5.00
N VAL A 811 5.93 -21.17 4.06
CA VAL A 811 4.67 -21.16 3.35
C VAL A 811 4.05 -22.56 3.41
N VAL A 812 2.72 -22.61 3.31
CA VAL A 812 1.98 -23.88 3.29
C VAL A 812 1.36 -24.09 1.92
N LEU A 813 1.65 -25.24 1.30
CA LEU A 813 0.94 -25.73 0.14
C LEU A 813 -0.29 -26.54 0.62
N PRO A 814 -1.50 -26.28 0.11
CA PRO A 814 -2.69 -27.03 0.51
C PRO A 814 -2.63 -28.55 0.19
N GLY A 815 -3.31 -29.37 0.99
CA GLY A 815 -3.34 -30.84 0.89
C GLY A 815 -4.13 -31.44 -0.27
N HIS A 816 -4.24 -30.71 -1.38
CA HIS A 816 -4.83 -31.17 -2.63
C HIS A 816 -4.07 -30.63 -3.84
N THR A 817 -2.95 -29.92 -3.60
CA THR A 817 -2.11 -29.39 -4.65
C THR A 817 -1.51 -30.55 -5.44
N ARG A 818 -1.64 -30.47 -6.77
CA ARG A 818 -1.05 -31.42 -7.71
C ARG A 818 0.23 -30.80 -8.24
N LEU A 819 1.31 -31.57 -8.19
CA LEU A 819 2.65 -31.15 -8.55
C LEU A 819 3.15 -32.03 -9.71
N THR A 820 3.45 -31.44 -10.85
CA THR A 820 4.09 -32.14 -11.97
C THR A 820 5.60 -32.07 -11.81
N VAL A 821 6.27 -33.21 -11.98
CA VAL A 821 7.73 -33.31 -11.99
C VAL A 821 8.24 -32.83 -13.33
N LEU A 822 8.88 -31.68 -13.36
CA LEU A 822 9.42 -31.09 -14.59
C LEU A 822 10.83 -31.57 -14.90
N GLY A 823 11.60 -31.95 -13.88
CA GLY A 823 12.97 -32.41 -14.05
C GLY A 823 13.60 -32.89 -12.75
N ILE A 824 14.76 -33.50 -12.89
CA ILE A 824 15.61 -33.92 -11.76
C ILE A 824 17.02 -33.45 -12.09
N GLU A 825 17.64 -32.73 -11.16
CA GLU A 825 19.03 -32.31 -11.25
C GLU A 825 19.89 -33.15 -10.30
N GLY A 826 21.01 -33.66 -10.84
CA GLY A 826 22.04 -34.33 -10.06
C GLY A 826 23.01 -33.33 -9.43
N GLY A 827 23.80 -33.80 -8.47
CA GLY A 827 24.78 -33.01 -7.74
C GLY A 827 25.08 -33.63 -6.38
N PRO A 828 25.78 -32.90 -5.49
CA PRO A 828 25.97 -33.32 -4.09
C PRO A 828 24.64 -33.53 -3.36
N VAL A 829 23.64 -32.73 -3.73
CA VAL A 829 22.25 -32.85 -3.28
C VAL A 829 21.38 -33.11 -4.51
N ARG A 830 20.60 -34.19 -4.48
CA ARG A 830 19.67 -34.55 -5.57
C ARG A 830 18.47 -33.61 -5.52
N ARG A 831 18.17 -32.89 -6.60
CA ARG A 831 17.08 -31.90 -6.63
C ARG A 831 15.95 -32.32 -7.56
N ILE A 832 14.74 -32.42 -7.03
CA ILE A 832 13.53 -32.71 -7.81
C ILE A 832 12.81 -31.39 -8.09
N LEU A 833 12.62 -31.09 -9.37
CA LEU A 833 12.00 -29.84 -9.83
C LEU A 833 10.51 -30.09 -10.07
N LEU A 834 9.67 -29.53 -9.22
CA LEU A 834 8.22 -29.69 -9.20
C LEU A 834 7.54 -28.37 -9.53
N ALA A 835 6.39 -28.41 -10.20
CA ALA A 835 5.54 -27.25 -10.41
C ALA A 835 4.09 -27.59 -10.15
N GLU A 836 3.32 -26.65 -9.59
CA GLU A 836 1.88 -26.81 -9.49
C GLU A 836 1.24 -26.98 -10.87
N GLU A 837 0.32 -27.95 -10.99
CA GLU A 837 -0.41 -28.25 -12.22
C GLU A 837 -1.10 -26.99 -12.78
N GLY A 838 -0.99 -26.79 -14.09
CA GLY A 838 -1.45 -25.56 -14.77
C GLY A 838 -0.38 -24.47 -14.91
N SER A 839 0.82 -24.70 -14.39
CA SER A 839 1.98 -23.82 -14.62
C SER A 839 2.63 -24.09 -15.99
N ASP A 840 3.21 -23.04 -16.60
CA ASP A 840 3.97 -23.12 -17.85
C ASP A 840 5.28 -23.91 -17.66
N GLY A 841 5.30 -25.15 -18.15
CA GLY A 841 6.32 -26.15 -17.81
C GLY A 841 7.75 -25.74 -18.18
N GLU A 842 8.00 -25.14 -19.35
CA GLU A 842 9.37 -24.82 -19.78
C GLU A 842 9.94 -23.62 -19.04
N GLU A 843 9.17 -22.55 -18.90
CA GLU A 843 9.60 -21.34 -18.21
C GLU A 843 9.79 -21.63 -16.70
N VAL A 844 8.87 -22.38 -16.11
CA VAL A 844 8.98 -22.78 -14.71
C VAL A 844 10.15 -23.71 -14.49
N LEU A 845 10.41 -24.65 -15.40
CA LEU A 845 11.61 -25.47 -15.35
C LEU A 845 12.87 -24.60 -15.38
N ALA A 846 12.98 -23.62 -16.29
CA ALA A 846 14.12 -22.70 -16.34
C ALA A 846 14.31 -21.93 -15.01
N ARG A 847 13.24 -21.46 -14.39
CA ARG A 847 13.28 -20.80 -13.06
C ARG A 847 13.72 -21.75 -11.96
N LEU A 848 13.22 -22.99 -11.97
CA LEU A 848 13.59 -24.01 -10.99
C LEU A 848 15.07 -24.39 -11.11
N ARG A 849 15.60 -24.51 -12.33
CA ARG A 849 17.04 -24.72 -12.58
C ARG A 849 17.88 -23.53 -12.10
N ALA A 850 17.42 -22.31 -12.33
CA ALA A 850 18.10 -21.10 -11.84
C ALA A 850 18.12 -21.06 -10.30
N ALA A 851 17.02 -21.42 -9.64
CA ALA A 851 16.94 -21.53 -8.18
C ALA A 851 17.85 -22.65 -7.65
N ALA A 852 17.88 -23.80 -8.32
CA ALA A 852 18.77 -24.92 -7.98
C ALA A 852 20.25 -24.51 -8.05
N LYS A 853 20.63 -23.79 -9.12
CA LYS A 853 21.99 -23.23 -9.27
C LYS A 853 22.33 -22.21 -8.18
N ALA A 854 21.41 -21.30 -7.86
CA ALA A 854 21.62 -20.32 -6.80
C ALA A 854 21.81 -20.99 -5.43
N ARG A 855 21.02 -22.03 -5.13
CA ARG A 855 21.15 -22.80 -3.88
C ARG A 855 22.47 -23.55 -3.79
N ALA A 856 22.92 -24.16 -4.90
CA ALA A 856 24.21 -24.84 -4.94
C ALA A 856 25.41 -23.90 -4.66
N ALA A 857 25.25 -22.59 -4.87
CA ALA A 857 26.27 -21.60 -4.55
C ALA A 857 26.27 -21.14 -3.08
N VAL A 858 25.16 -21.35 -2.37
CA VAL A 858 24.97 -20.90 -0.97
C VAL A 858 25.26 -22.01 0.03
N GLU A 859 25.27 -23.28 -0.40
CA GLU A 859 25.54 -24.42 0.49
C GLU A 859 26.91 -24.27 1.20
N PRO A 860 26.92 -23.98 2.51
CA PRO A 860 28.14 -23.78 3.27
C PRO A 860 28.78 -25.11 3.63
N ASP A 861 30.11 -25.09 3.74
CA ASP A 861 30.98 -26.20 4.16
C ASP A 861 30.38 -27.04 5.31
N GLY A 862 29.83 -28.22 4.97
CA GLY A 862 29.82 -29.44 5.79
C GLY A 862 29.32 -29.38 7.23
N GLY A 863 28.62 -28.33 7.65
CA GLY A 863 28.08 -28.22 9.01
C GLY A 863 27.16 -29.40 9.31
N PRO A 864 27.26 -30.02 10.51
CA PRO A 864 26.44 -31.19 10.86
C PRO A 864 24.98 -30.86 10.60
N ALA A 865 24.34 -31.64 9.73
CA ALA A 865 22.95 -31.48 9.33
C ALA A 865 22.09 -31.31 10.59
N ALA A 866 21.69 -30.08 10.87
CA ALA A 866 20.79 -29.79 11.97
C ALA A 866 19.46 -30.49 11.65
N HIS A 867 19.29 -31.68 12.24
CA HIS A 867 18.08 -32.47 12.18
C HIS A 867 16.94 -31.58 12.68
N GLY A 868 16.01 -31.18 11.79
CA GLY A 868 14.88 -30.39 12.29
C GLY A 868 13.79 -30.00 11.31
N ARG A 869 14.06 -29.83 10.01
CA ARG A 869 13.02 -29.38 9.07
C ARG A 869 12.39 -30.49 8.21
N TRP A 870 12.46 -31.73 8.70
CA TRP A 870 11.72 -32.85 8.12
C TRP A 870 10.28 -32.89 8.66
N TYR A 871 9.37 -32.31 7.91
CA TYR A 871 7.91 -32.40 8.05
C TYR A 871 7.34 -33.45 7.09
N GLY A 872 7.50 -34.73 7.42
CA GLY A 872 6.79 -35.85 6.79
C GLY A 872 7.19 -36.23 5.35
N PRO A 873 6.77 -37.43 4.90
CA PRO A 873 7.05 -37.92 3.56
C PRO A 873 6.20 -37.20 2.52
N LEU A 874 6.82 -36.80 1.39
CA LEU A 874 6.07 -36.58 0.16
C LEU A 874 5.52 -37.97 -0.26
N PRO A 875 4.19 -38.12 -0.44
CA PRO A 875 3.63 -39.42 -0.80
C PRO A 875 4.28 -39.93 -2.09
N ALA A 876 4.53 -41.24 -2.16
CA ALA A 876 4.97 -41.89 -3.39
C ALA A 876 3.99 -41.55 -4.52
N ALA A 877 4.56 -41.22 -5.70
CA ALA A 877 3.83 -40.76 -6.88
C ALA A 877 2.77 -41.75 -7.36
#